data_AF-J9E9X8-F1
#
_entry.id   AF-J9E9X8-F1
#
_cell.length_a   1.000
_cell.length_b   1.000
_cell.length_c   1.000
_cell.angle_alpha   90.00
_cell.angle_beta   90.00
_cell.angle_gamma   90.00
#
_symmetry.space_group_name_H-M   'P 1'
#
loop_
_entity.id
_entity.type
_entity.pdbx_description
1 polymer ?
#
loop_
_entity_poly.entity_id
_entity_poly.type
_entity_poly.pdbx_seq_one_letter_code
_entity_poly.pdbx_strand_id
1 'polypeptide(L)'
;MKHLHLTKHLDLVKQVIRKANRHTIESRRSTVTVSITKTTGKEKVAKKKVNWKERTKALLVRELKSEYKRYGELVKRNTAQCNLIRYALRDDYRNLVAYTHAYLDSLSEKSLADREDDEIFSVALLLAARRYSHYSRNQSLANSQEPLQLFFSLASLMEQMPIQGDDTKASWILLLDHFERWIGVRTIDGKSNDIDDVHIELRRKLTSQAGLGSLPRFYNRFLFTDEDQVVIRFRERELFGKNAVYRDEEKEWPYDKDLKLVSGLHEPASRDEYHGSPYSNICFAEDQYVKKFAEQLQKEADRYLFVKNFNRKSNEIPVEGLIKEWNWYRSILECLTLRVEELRQYPLKDFMSVVDLRICTSLILSTIMSICAQGEELVPATSFNYCLANPILNVIGQMFLQKVSKTITKMQDEIFSDYVKYFLNEEVSRQYTVREWWMQCASRMHISPKLKLPCADFGSGIREQLGSFLTSVVLEACQAHIKTGDRGKTLSIPVFSYKDVVNEESSFDGEVLCVTKMIKICSAMMEVVCKHQFEWMVFLLIYCLWKLVPPRPWLDSGEGGPYYGSSFNVLRPHPDYSMINVNYEMKKRLKSRKQARPVFDALNDLGITPWKINEPVLDVALKVFEMAQTNADEKFLEKLSIPIHPSRVPIPDY
;
A
#
# COMPACT_ATOMS: atom_id res chain seq x y z
N MET A 1 54.11 -23.33 -18.63
CA MET A 1 52.99 -24.29 -18.44
C MET A 1 51.69 -23.68 -17.90
N LYS A 2 51.68 -22.57 -17.13
CA LYS A 2 50.42 -21.91 -16.70
C LYS A 2 49.68 -21.13 -17.82
N HIS A 3 50.39 -20.67 -18.85
CA HIS A 3 49.78 -19.94 -19.97
C HIS A 3 49.01 -20.81 -20.98
N LEU A 4 49.33 -22.11 -21.08
CA LEU A 4 48.67 -23.04 -22.01
C LEU A 4 47.30 -23.53 -21.50
N HIS A 5 47.08 -23.44 -20.18
CA HIS A 5 45.81 -23.80 -19.54
C HIS A 5 44.76 -22.69 -19.69
N LEU A 6 45.16 -21.42 -19.70
CA LEU A 6 44.25 -20.28 -19.88
C LEU A 6 43.68 -20.24 -21.31
N THR A 7 44.50 -20.51 -22.33
CA THR A 7 44.06 -20.51 -23.74
C THR A 7 43.08 -21.66 -24.04
N LYS A 8 43.32 -22.85 -23.48
CA LYS A 8 42.37 -23.98 -23.61
C LYS A 8 41.04 -23.71 -22.92
N HIS A 9 41.02 -22.96 -21.81
CA HIS A 9 39.78 -22.57 -21.12
C HIS A 9 38.98 -21.52 -21.90
N LEU A 10 39.66 -20.56 -22.54
CA LEU A 10 39.05 -19.53 -23.38
C LEU A 10 38.43 -20.11 -24.67
N ASP A 11 39.08 -21.10 -25.29
CA ASP A 11 38.53 -21.77 -26.48
C ASP A 11 37.32 -22.66 -26.16
N LEU A 12 37.30 -23.29 -24.98
CA LEU A 12 36.14 -24.05 -24.49
C LEU A 12 34.95 -23.13 -24.21
N VAL A 13 35.18 -21.96 -23.60
CA VAL A 13 34.15 -20.94 -23.34
C VAL A 13 33.60 -20.36 -24.65
N LYS A 14 34.45 -20.10 -25.66
CA LYS A 14 34.00 -19.64 -26.98
C LYS A 14 33.18 -20.69 -27.73
N GLN A 15 33.49 -21.98 -27.60
CA GLN A 15 32.68 -23.07 -28.16
C GLN A 15 31.31 -23.20 -27.48
N VAL A 16 31.24 -23.02 -26.16
CA VAL A 16 29.97 -23.05 -25.40
C VAL A 16 29.07 -21.86 -25.76
N ILE A 17 29.64 -20.66 -25.91
CA ILE A 17 28.89 -19.45 -26.35
C ILE A 17 28.34 -19.61 -27.77
N ARG A 18 29.13 -20.19 -28.70
CA ARG A 18 28.65 -20.49 -30.07
C ARG A 18 27.55 -21.55 -30.13
N LYS A 19 27.50 -22.47 -29.17
CA LYS A 19 26.44 -23.49 -29.05
C LYS A 19 25.16 -22.93 -28.41
N ALA A 20 25.29 -21.98 -27.47
CA ALA A 20 24.16 -21.30 -26.83
C ALA A 20 23.41 -20.34 -27.77
N ASN A 21 24.12 -19.66 -28.68
CA ASN A 21 23.51 -18.74 -29.64
C ASN A 21 22.71 -19.41 -30.78
N ARG A 22 22.70 -20.75 -30.87
CA ARG A 22 21.83 -21.49 -31.82
C ARG A 22 20.46 -21.87 -31.25
N HIS A 23 20.23 -21.66 -29.95
CA HIS A 23 18.96 -21.95 -29.27
C HIS A 23 18.52 -20.76 -28.42
N THR A 24 18.07 -19.68 -29.06
CA THR A 24 17.41 -18.56 -28.38
C THR A 24 16.50 -17.83 -29.35
N ILE A 25 15.32 -18.41 -29.59
CA ILE A 25 14.10 -17.64 -29.83
C ILE A 25 13.09 -18.22 -28.83
N GLU A 26 12.45 -17.32 -28.09
CA GLU A 26 11.38 -17.51 -27.07
C GLU A 26 11.77 -17.57 -25.58
N SER A 27 11.30 -16.52 -24.89
CA SER A 27 10.81 -16.44 -23.51
C SER A 27 11.78 -16.38 -22.30
N ARG A 28 11.87 -15.14 -21.79
CA ARG A 28 12.34 -14.63 -20.49
C ARG A 28 11.94 -15.43 -19.24
N ARG A 29 12.93 -15.84 -18.44
CA ARG A 29 13.05 -15.66 -16.98
C ARG A 29 14.44 -16.11 -16.52
N SER A 30 15.24 -15.16 -16.05
CA SER A 30 16.63 -15.37 -15.65
C SER A 30 16.71 -15.92 -14.23
N THR A 31 16.68 -17.23 -14.09
CA THR A 31 17.34 -17.97 -13.00
C THR A 31 17.57 -19.39 -13.53
N VAL A 32 18.66 -19.56 -14.28
CA VAL A 32 19.05 -20.88 -14.79
C VAL A 32 19.64 -21.66 -13.63
N THR A 33 18.85 -22.55 -13.04
CA THR A 33 19.36 -23.56 -12.10
C THR A 33 19.61 -24.84 -12.90
N VAL A 34 20.88 -25.20 -13.10
CA VAL A 34 21.24 -26.44 -13.81
C VAL A 34 21.02 -27.64 -12.87
N SER A 35 20.26 -28.64 -13.32
CA SER A 35 19.96 -29.87 -12.58
C SER A 35 21.15 -30.82 -12.54
N ILE A 36 21.54 -31.27 -11.34
CA ILE A 36 22.52 -32.36 -11.16
C ILE A 36 21.81 -33.71 -11.30
N THR A 37 22.47 -34.59 -12.06
CA THR A 37 22.09 -35.91 -12.54
C THR A 37 21.68 -36.92 -11.46
N LYS A 38 20.66 -37.73 -11.78
CA LYS A 38 20.23 -38.90 -11.00
C LYS A 38 21.32 -39.99 -11.03
N THR A 39 21.83 -40.38 -9.87
CA THR A 39 22.51 -41.67 -9.68
C THR A 39 21.52 -42.71 -9.16
N THR A 40 21.35 -43.76 -9.95
CA THR A 40 20.64 -44.99 -9.61
C THR A 40 21.53 -45.87 -8.73
N GLY A 41 21.10 -46.15 -7.50
CA GLY A 41 21.73 -47.13 -6.61
C GLY A 41 20.75 -47.60 -5.55
N LYS A 42 20.41 -48.88 -5.57
CA LYS A 42 19.56 -49.55 -4.56
C LYS A 42 20.30 -49.60 -3.23
N GLU A 43 19.77 -48.95 -2.19
CA GLU A 43 20.23 -49.17 -0.81
C GLU A 43 19.11 -49.70 0.08
N LYS A 44 19.46 -50.80 0.77
CA LYS A 44 18.64 -51.59 1.68
C LYS A 44 18.15 -50.74 2.85
N VAL A 45 16.90 -50.97 3.24
CA VAL A 45 16.21 -50.33 4.37
C VAL A 45 16.88 -50.75 5.68
N ALA A 46 17.84 -49.96 6.14
CA ALA A 46 18.21 -49.90 7.55
C ALA A 46 17.39 -48.78 8.20
N LYS A 47 16.66 -49.08 9.29
CA LYS A 47 15.98 -48.08 10.12
C LYS A 47 17.02 -47.13 10.74
N LYS A 48 17.47 -46.13 9.98
CA LYS A 48 18.29 -45.03 10.47
C LYS A 48 17.46 -44.21 11.45
N LYS A 49 17.98 -44.00 12.66
CA LYS A 49 17.55 -42.92 13.55
C LYS A 49 17.53 -41.64 12.70
N VAL A 50 16.32 -41.15 12.36
CA VAL A 50 16.17 -39.97 11.51
C VAL A 50 16.96 -38.83 12.16
N ASN A 51 18.03 -38.42 11.48
CA ASN A 51 18.93 -37.38 11.95
C ASN A 51 18.10 -36.11 12.15
N TRP A 52 18.31 -35.38 13.25
CA TRP A 52 17.57 -34.13 13.50
C TRP A 52 17.66 -33.19 12.29
N LYS A 53 18.78 -33.22 11.55
CA LYS A 53 18.97 -32.49 10.29
C LYS A 53 17.96 -32.88 9.21
N GLU A 54 17.66 -34.16 9.05
CA GLU A 54 16.67 -34.64 8.06
C GLU A 54 15.25 -34.28 8.48
N ARG A 55 14.95 -34.32 9.78
CA ARG A 55 13.66 -33.84 10.32
C ARG A 55 13.49 -32.34 10.10
N THR A 56 14.50 -31.54 10.44
CA THR A 56 14.50 -30.09 10.21
C THR A 56 14.37 -29.77 8.73
N LYS A 57 15.12 -30.45 7.86
CA LYS A 57 14.99 -30.28 6.41
C LYS A 57 13.57 -30.60 5.92
N ALA A 58 12.97 -31.70 6.39
CA ALA A 58 11.60 -32.05 6.03
C ALA A 58 10.57 -31.03 6.52
N LEU A 59 10.76 -30.46 7.71
CA LEU A 59 9.94 -29.38 8.24
C LEU A 59 10.08 -28.10 7.40
N LEU A 60 11.31 -27.66 7.10
CA LEU A 60 11.57 -26.49 6.27
C LEU A 60 11.02 -26.62 4.86
N VAL A 61 11.14 -27.81 4.25
CA VAL A 61 10.55 -28.07 2.92
C VAL A 61 9.01 -28.01 2.97
N ARG A 62 8.40 -28.54 4.04
CA ARG A 62 6.94 -28.45 4.23
C ARG A 62 6.51 -26.99 4.42
N GLU A 63 7.24 -26.24 5.23
CA GLU A 63 6.98 -24.83 5.48
C GLU A 63 7.11 -23.98 4.20
N LEU A 64 8.18 -24.19 3.42
CA LEU A 64 8.38 -23.52 2.14
C LEU A 64 7.24 -23.82 1.15
N LYS A 65 6.78 -25.08 1.08
CA LYS A 65 5.63 -25.46 0.24
C LYS A 65 4.34 -24.77 0.70
N SER A 66 4.08 -24.68 2.00
CA SER A 66 2.91 -23.96 2.51
C SER A 66 3.00 -22.45 2.23
N GLU A 67 4.19 -21.85 2.36
CA GLU A 67 4.39 -20.44 2.06
C GLU A 67 4.20 -20.14 0.57
N TYR A 68 4.69 -20.99 -0.35
CA TYR A 68 4.42 -20.80 -1.78
C TYR A 68 2.93 -20.90 -2.12
N LYS A 69 2.21 -21.85 -1.50
CA LYS A 69 0.76 -21.97 -1.71
C LYS A 69 0.04 -20.71 -1.26
N ARG A 70 0.33 -20.25 -0.04
CA ARG A 70 -0.25 -19.02 0.54
C ARG A 70 0.11 -17.78 -0.27
N TYR A 71 1.38 -17.65 -0.69
CA TYR A 71 1.79 -16.54 -1.54
C TYR A 71 1.02 -16.54 -2.86
N GLY A 72 0.79 -17.72 -3.44
CA GLY A 72 -0.09 -17.88 -4.60
C GLY A 72 -1.52 -17.40 -4.34
N GLU A 73 -2.11 -17.77 -3.21
CA GLU A 73 -3.46 -17.32 -2.79
C GLU A 73 -3.51 -15.80 -2.56
N LEU A 74 -2.52 -15.23 -1.88
CA LEU A 74 -2.38 -13.78 -1.69
C LEU A 74 -2.26 -13.03 -3.02
N VAL A 75 -1.45 -13.53 -3.96
CA VAL A 75 -1.31 -12.92 -5.29
C VAL A 75 -2.62 -13.00 -6.07
N LYS A 76 -3.34 -14.13 -5.99
CA LYS A 76 -4.68 -14.26 -6.59
C LYS A 76 -5.65 -13.24 -6.01
N ARG A 77 -5.72 -13.12 -4.68
CA ARG A 77 -6.56 -12.15 -3.98
C ARG A 77 -6.24 -10.71 -4.39
N ASN A 78 -4.96 -10.32 -4.36
CA ASN A 78 -4.54 -8.98 -4.76
C ASN A 78 -4.86 -8.70 -6.23
N THR A 79 -4.75 -9.71 -7.09
CA THR A 79 -5.16 -9.60 -8.50
C THR A 79 -6.66 -9.39 -8.62
N ALA A 80 -7.46 -10.09 -7.80
CA ALA A 80 -8.91 -9.93 -7.78
C ALA A 80 -9.33 -8.54 -7.29
N GLN A 81 -8.71 -8.03 -6.23
CA GLN A 81 -8.91 -6.66 -5.76
C GLN A 81 -8.56 -5.63 -6.84
N CYS A 82 -7.40 -5.77 -7.50
CA CYS A 82 -7.04 -4.89 -8.61
C CYS A 82 -8.07 -4.90 -9.74
N ASN A 83 -8.60 -6.07 -10.11
CA ASN A 83 -9.62 -6.18 -11.15
C ASN A 83 -10.97 -5.59 -10.72
N LEU A 84 -11.36 -5.77 -9.47
CA LEU A 84 -12.54 -5.13 -8.88
C LEU A 84 -12.46 -3.60 -8.99
N ILE A 85 -11.32 -3.03 -8.55
CA ILE A 85 -11.06 -1.58 -8.63
C ILE A 85 -11.15 -1.12 -10.09
N ARG A 86 -10.51 -1.84 -11.01
CA ARG A 86 -10.49 -1.53 -12.44
C ARG A 86 -11.89 -1.45 -13.05
N TYR A 87 -12.70 -2.49 -12.85
CA TYR A 87 -14.05 -2.53 -13.42
C TYR A 87 -14.99 -1.52 -12.75
N ALA A 88 -14.87 -1.31 -11.44
CA ALA A 88 -15.64 -0.32 -10.70
C ALA A 88 -15.34 1.11 -11.19
N LEU A 89 -14.07 1.44 -11.42
CA LEU A 89 -13.67 2.76 -11.90
C LEU A 89 -14.16 3.05 -13.32
N ARG A 90 -14.20 2.03 -14.20
CA ARG A 90 -14.77 2.11 -15.56
C ARG A 90 -16.30 2.06 -15.62
N ASP A 91 -16.98 1.89 -14.49
CA ASP A 91 -18.43 1.64 -14.42
C ASP A 91 -18.87 0.41 -15.24
N ASP A 92 -17.99 -0.59 -15.36
CA ASP A 92 -18.24 -1.85 -16.08
C ASP A 92 -18.70 -2.94 -15.09
N TYR A 93 -19.94 -2.78 -14.62
CA TYR A 93 -20.53 -3.68 -13.62
C TYR A 93 -20.76 -5.09 -14.14
N ARG A 94 -20.90 -5.27 -15.47
CA ARG A 94 -21.05 -6.59 -16.08
C ARG A 94 -19.76 -7.41 -15.94
N ASN A 95 -18.62 -6.83 -16.29
CA ASN A 95 -17.34 -7.52 -16.13
C ASN A 95 -16.92 -7.60 -14.66
N LEU A 96 -17.34 -6.64 -13.82
CA LEU A 96 -17.19 -6.75 -12.37
C LEU A 96 -17.85 -8.03 -11.85
N VAL A 97 -19.14 -8.25 -12.15
CA VAL A 97 -19.90 -9.42 -11.70
C VAL A 97 -19.36 -10.72 -12.30
N ALA A 98 -19.06 -10.72 -13.60
CA ALA A 98 -18.48 -11.89 -14.28
C ALA A 98 -17.12 -12.28 -13.67
N TYR A 99 -16.30 -11.30 -13.32
CA TYR A 99 -15.01 -11.55 -12.68
C TYR A 99 -15.18 -12.02 -11.23
N THR A 100 -16.12 -11.47 -10.46
CA THR A 100 -16.44 -11.95 -9.12
C THR A 100 -16.92 -13.40 -9.14
N HIS A 101 -17.71 -13.78 -10.15
CA HIS A 101 -18.08 -15.17 -10.44
C HIS A 101 -16.85 -16.06 -10.69
N ALA A 102 -16.00 -15.69 -11.64
CA ALA A 102 -14.79 -16.45 -11.94
C ALA A 102 -13.83 -16.55 -10.74
N TYR A 103 -13.80 -15.51 -9.88
CA TYR A 103 -13.05 -15.55 -8.64
C TYR A 103 -13.65 -16.54 -7.65
N LEU A 104 -14.97 -16.52 -7.43
CA LEU A 104 -15.69 -17.47 -6.58
C LEU A 104 -15.41 -18.92 -6.99
N ASP A 105 -15.49 -19.23 -8.29
CA ASP A 105 -15.20 -20.57 -8.84
C ASP A 105 -13.74 -21.00 -8.61
N SER A 106 -12.83 -20.05 -8.49
CA SER A 106 -11.41 -20.31 -8.27
C SER A 106 -11.04 -20.57 -6.80
N LEU A 107 -11.95 -20.27 -5.86
CA LEU A 107 -11.73 -20.42 -4.43
C LEU A 107 -11.92 -21.88 -4.00
N SER A 108 -11.09 -22.32 -3.07
CA SER A 108 -11.28 -23.62 -2.42
C SER A 108 -12.29 -23.51 -1.28
N GLU A 109 -12.99 -24.60 -0.96
CA GLU A 109 -13.92 -24.66 0.18
C GLU A 109 -13.31 -24.18 1.51
N LYS A 110 -12.01 -24.42 1.71
CA LYS A 110 -11.28 -23.93 2.90
C LYS A 110 -11.13 -22.41 2.91
N SER A 111 -10.85 -21.79 1.77
CA SER A 111 -10.76 -20.32 1.63
C SER A 111 -12.10 -19.66 1.99
N LEU A 112 -13.20 -20.27 1.55
CA LEU A 112 -14.55 -19.79 1.82
C LEU A 112 -14.89 -19.88 3.33
N ALA A 113 -14.31 -20.84 4.05
CA ALA A 113 -14.52 -21.01 5.49
C ALA A 113 -13.75 -19.99 6.34
N ASP A 114 -12.56 -19.55 5.88
CA ASP A 114 -11.69 -18.63 6.62
C ASP A 114 -12.15 -17.15 6.53
N ARG A 115 -13.21 -16.87 5.75
CA ARG A 115 -13.84 -15.54 5.56
C ARG A 115 -12.89 -14.43 5.10
N GLU A 116 -11.71 -14.78 4.59
CA GLU A 116 -10.74 -13.78 4.14
C GLU A 116 -11.31 -12.95 2.97
N ASP A 117 -12.12 -13.57 2.10
CA ASP A 117 -12.68 -12.99 0.87
C ASP A 117 -13.98 -12.18 1.04
N ASP A 118 -14.51 -12.06 2.27
CA ASP A 118 -15.73 -11.29 2.57
C ASP A 118 -15.67 -9.84 2.07
N GLU A 119 -14.49 -9.23 2.14
CA GLU A 119 -14.22 -7.87 1.64
C GLU A 119 -14.46 -7.74 0.12
N ILE A 120 -14.07 -8.74 -0.68
CA ILE A 120 -14.20 -8.69 -2.14
C ILE A 120 -15.68 -8.80 -2.54
N PHE A 121 -16.39 -9.75 -1.92
CA PHE A 121 -17.80 -10.00 -2.19
C PHE A 121 -18.69 -8.86 -1.70
N SER A 122 -18.49 -8.39 -0.47
CA SER A 122 -19.24 -7.26 0.09
C SER A 122 -19.11 -5.99 -0.74
N VAL A 123 -17.91 -5.65 -1.22
CA VAL A 123 -17.68 -4.47 -2.06
C VAL A 123 -18.30 -4.65 -3.45
N ALA A 124 -18.19 -5.84 -4.06
CA ALA A 124 -18.81 -6.12 -5.36
C ALA A 124 -20.34 -5.93 -5.32
N LEU A 125 -20.99 -6.50 -4.30
CA LEU A 125 -22.44 -6.38 -4.11
C LEU A 125 -22.85 -4.94 -3.78
N LEU A 126 -22.08 -4.24 -2.94
CA LEU A 126 -22.35 -2.84 -2.57
C LEU A 126 -22.29 -1.91 -3.78
N LEU A 127 -21.28 -2.08 -4.63
CA LEU A 127 -21.14 -1.31 -5.88
C LEU A 127 -22.31 -1.59 -6.83
N ALA A 128 -22.71 -2.86 -6.96
CA ALA A 128 -23.90 -3.23 -7.70
C ALA A 128 -25.17 -2.58 -7.11
N ALA A 129 -25.35 -2.61 -5.79
CA ALA A 129 -26.48 -2.01 -5.10
C ALA A 129 -26.61 -0.52 -5.43
N ARG A 130 -25.50 0.22 -5.35
CA ARG A 130 -25.48 1.66 -5.71
C ARG A 130 -25.80 1.91 -7.18
N ARG A 131 -25.40 1.02 -8.08
CA ARG A 131 -25.77 1.10 -9.49
C ARG A 131 -27.27 0.89 -9.70
N TYR A 132 -27.90 -0.02 -8.96
CA TYR A 132 -29.37 -0.18 -8.97
C TYR A 132 -30.13 0.99 -8.37
N SER A 133 -29.58 1.62 -7.32
CA SER A 133 -30.11 2.89 -6.81
C SER A 133 -30.14 3.95 -7.91
N HIS A 134 -29.11 4.01 -8.77
CA HIS A 134 -29.10 4.91 -9.94
C HIS A 134 -30.15 4.53 -11.00
N TYR A 135 -30.29 3.26 -11.36
CA TYR A 135 -31.31 2.81 -12.32
C TYR A 135 -32.74 3.09 -11.86
N SER A 136 -32.98 3.03 -10.55
CA SER A 136 -34.29 3.25 -9.94
C SER A 136 -34.72 4.72 -9.93
N ARG A 137 -33.88 5.67 -10.36
CA ARG A 137 -34.20 7.11 -10.33
C ARG A 137 -35.28 7.49 -11.33
N ASN A 138 -35.22 6.91 -12.54
CA ASN A 138 -36.10 7.27 -13.65
C ASN A 138 -36.51 6.00 -14.42
N GLN A 139 -37.76 6.00 -14.91
CA GLN A 139 -38.31 4.87 -15.65
C GLN A 139 -37.53 4.52 -16.93
N SER A 140 -36.98 5.52 -17.63
CA SER A 140 -36.15 5.30 -18.83
C SER A 140 -34.86 4.51 -18.53
N LEU A 141 -34.23 4.78 -17.39
CA LEU A 141 -33.04 4.06 -16.93
C LEU A 141 -33.41 2.65 -16.46
N ALA A 142 -34.50 2.52 -15.71
CA ALA A 142 -34.98 1.23 -15.20
C ALA A 142 -35.33 0.25 -16.34
N ASN A 143 -35.88 0.75 -17.45
CA ASN A 143 -36.28 -0.03 -18.61
C ASN A 143 -35.14 -0.34 -19.60
N SER A 144 -33.92 0.15 -19.35
CA SER A 144 -32.79 -0.14 -20.23
C SER A 144 -32.39 -1.62 -20.17
N GLN A 145 -31.70 -2.11 -21.22
CA GLN A 145 -31.28 -3.52 -21.29
C GLN A 145 -30.20 -3.86 -20.24
N GLU A 146 -29.41 -2.87 -19.84
CA GLU A 146 -28.28 -3.01 -18.91
C GLU A 146 -28.69 -3.53 -17.51
N PRO A 147 -29.63 -2.92 -16.76
CA PRO A 147 -30.08 -3.42 -15.46
C PRO A 147 -30.68 -4.82 -15.57
N LEU A 148 -31.45 -5.10 -16.63
CA LEU A 148 -32.04 -6.44 -16.81
C LEU A 148 -30.97 -7.53 -16.94
N GLN A 149 -29.94 -7.32 -17.76
CA GLN A 149 -28.84 -8.28 -17.91
C GLN A 149 -28.00 -8.42 -16.63
N LEU A 150 -27.77 -7.28 -15.97
CA LEU A 150 -27.03 -7.26 -14.71
C LEU A 150 -27.79 -7.99 -13.60
N PHE A 151 -29.13 -7.94 -13.60
CA PHE A 151 -29.98 -8.59 -12.60
C PHE A 151 -29.78 -10.10 -12.62
N PHE A 152 -29.92 -10.72 -13.79
CA PHE A 152 -29.74 -12.18 -13.91
C PHE A 152 -28.29 -12.61 -13.64
N SER A 153 -27.31 -11.77 -14.02
CA SER A 153 -25.90 -12.06 -13.73
C SER A 153 -25.60 -12.01 -12.23
N LEU A 154 -26.15 -11.00 -11.53
CA LEU A 154 -26.05 -10.87 -10.06
C LEU A 154 -26.83 -11.96 -9.34
N ALA A 155 -28.03 -12.30 -9.81
CA ALA A 155 -28.84 -13.35 -9.23
C ALA A 155 -28.09 -14.68 -9.26
N SER A 156 -27.52 -15.04 -10.42
CA SER A 156 -26.68 -16.24 -10.54
C SER A 156 -25.45 -16.20 -9.62
N LEU A 157 -24.83 -15.03 -9.43
CA LEU A 157 -23.70 -14.88 -8.49
C LEU A 157 -24.14 -15.12 -7.06
N MET A 158 -25.21 -14.45 -6.66
CA MET A 158 -25.79 -14.55 -5.33
C MET A 158 -26.30 -15.98 -5.06
N GLU A 159 -26.81 -16.69 -6.06
CA GLU A 159 -27.25 -18.08 -5.93
C GLU A 159 -26.09 -19.06 -5.64
N GLN A 160 -24.88 -18.80 -6.14
CA GLN A 160 -23.71 -19.66 -5.91
C GLN A 160 -22.87 -19.21 -4.71
N MET A 161 -22.88 -17.92 -4.41
CA MET A 161 -22.04 -17.32 -3.38
C MET A 161 -22.50 -17.72 -1.97
N PRO A 162 -21.58 -18.17 -1.08
CA PRO A 162 -21.88 -18.40 0.33
C PRO A 162 -21.90 -17.07 1.11
N ILE A 163 -22.75 -16.98 2.13
CA ILE A 163 -22.80 -15.82 3.03
C ILE A 163 -21.70 -15.99 4.09
N GLN A 164 -20.53 -15.40 3.85
CA GLN A 164 -19.34 -15.61 4.68
C GLN A 164 -19.24 -14.67 5.88
N GLY A 165 -19.69 -13.41 5.77
CA GLY A 165 -19.53 -12.40 6.80
C GLY A 165 -20.64 -11.35 6.85
N ASP A 166 -20.55 -10.49 7.86
CA ASP A 166 -21.56 -9.49 8.19
C ASP A 166 -21.65 -8.41 7.10
N ASP A 167 -20.52 -8.02 6.51
CA ASP A 167 -20.47 -7.00 5.46
C ASP A 167 -21.08 -7.56 4.15
N THR A 168 -20.80 -8.81 3.78
CA THR A 168 -21.48 -9.44 2.63
C THR A 168 -22.97 -9.57 2.85
N LYS A 169 -23.41 -9.94 4.05
CA LYS A 169 -24.83 -10.02 4.42
C LYS A 169 -25.52 -8.66 4.30
N ALA A 170 -24.91 -7.60 4.83
CA ALA A 170 -25.44 -6.24 4.73
C ALA A 170 -25.53 -5.75 3.27
N SER A 171 -24.48 -5.95 2.48
CA SER A 171 -24.49 -5.60 1.05
C SER A 171 -25.57 -6.37 0.28
N TRP A 172 -25.79 -7.64 0.62
CA TRP A 172 -26.85 -8.46 0.02
C TRP A 172 -28.25 -7.91 0.35
N ILE A 173 -28.52 -7.59 1.63
CA ILE A 173 -29.79 -7.00 2.06
C ILE A 173 -30.05 -5.68 1.31
N LEU A 174 -29.04 -4.82 1.23
CA LEU A 174 -29.14 -3.53 0.54
C LEU A 174 -29.41 -3.69 -0.96
N LEU A 175 -28.74 -4.66 -1.60
CA LEU A 175 -28.97 -4.97 -3.02
C LEU A 175 -30.39 -5.47 -3.27
N LEU A 176 -30.92 -6.36 -2.41
CA LEU A 176 -32.30 -6.85 -2.54
C LEU A 176 -33.34 -5.73 -2.40
N ASP A 177 -33.13 -4.78 -1.49
CA ASP A 177 -33.99 -3.60 -1.37
C ASP A 177 -33.95 -2.74 -2.65
N HIS A 178 -32.77 -2.53 -3.22
CA HIS A 178 -32.63 -1.79 -4.47
C HIS A 178 -33.18 -2.53 -5.69
N PHE A 179 -33.15 -3.86 -5.71
CA PHE A 179 -33.88 -4.65 -6.70
C PHE A 179 -35.39 -4.42 -6.59
N GLU A 180 -35.95 -4.46 -5.38
CA GLU A 180 -37.39 -4.23 -5.15
C GLU A 180 -37.82 -2.84 -5.65
N ARG A 181 -37.03 -1.80 -5.36
CA ARG A 181 -37.27 -0.44 -5.88
C ARG A 181 -37.17 -0.36 -7.40
N TRP A 182 -36.17 -1.01 -7.99
CA TRP A 182 -36.01 -1.03 -9.45
C TRP A 182 -37.17 -1.74 -10.13
N ILE A 183 -37.61 -2.90 -9.59
CA ILE A 183 -38.78 -3.65 -10.06
C ILE A 183 -40.02 -2.76 -10.02
N GLY A 184 -40.24 -2.02 -8.93
CA GLY A 184 -41.40 -1.14 -8.79
C GLY A 184 -41.42 0.07 -9.75
N VAL A 185 -40.28 0.50 -10.28
CA VAL A 185 -40.18 1.64 -11.22
C VAL A 185 -40.21 1.19 -12.69
N ARG A 186 -39.86 -0.07 -12.98
CA ARG A 186 -39.81 -0.63 -14.33
C ARG A 186 -41.22 -0.79 -14.93
N THR A 187 -41.34 -0.71 -16.25
CA THR A 187 -42.56 -1.14 -16.94
C THR A 187 -42.71 -2.66 -16.88
N ILE A 188 -43.92 -3.11 -16.58
CA ILE A 188 -44.27 -4.52 -16.58
C ILE A 188 -44.14 -5.07 -18.01
N ASP A 189 -43.40 -6.16 -18.14
CA ASP A 189 -43.10 -6.86 -19.38
C ASP A 189 -43.16 -8.39 -19.19
N GLY A 190 -42.98 -9.16 -20.27
CA GLY A 190 -43.07 -10.63 -20.21
C GLY A 190 -42.04 -11.32 -19.30
N LYS A 191 -41.00 -10.61 -18.84
CA LYS A 191 -39.96 -11.12 -17.92
C LYS A 191 -40.22 -10.76 -16.47
N SER A 192 -41.31 -10.05 -16.18
CA SER A 192 -41.57 -9.52 -14.85
C SER A 192 -41.82 -10.63 -13.83
N ASN A 193 -42.56 -11.67 -14.20
CA ASN A 193 -42.79 -12.83 -13.35
C ASN A 193 -41.47 -13.55 -13.00
N ASP A 194 -40.61 -13.79 -13.99
CA ASP A 194 -39.31 -14.44 -13.78
C ASP A 194 -38.43 -13.63 -12.80
N ILE A 195 -38.48 -12.31 -12.89
CA ILE A 195 -37.69 -11.41 -12.03
C ILE A 195 -38.22 -11.43 -10.60
N ASP A 196 -39.53 -11.44 -10.43
CA ASP A 196 -40.16 -11.54 -9.10
C ASP A 196 -39.86 -12.90 -8.45
N ASP A 197 -39.94 -13.99 -9.22
CA ASP A 197 -39.61 -15.34 -8.74
C ASP A 197 -38.15 -15.44 -8.29
N VAL A 198 -37.22 -14.95 -9.11
CA VAL A 198 -35.78 -14.90 -8.76
C VAL A 198 -35.54 -14.03 -7.53
N HIS A 199 -36.19 -12.86 -7.41
CA HIS A 199 -36.05 -11.99 -6.24
C HIS A 199 -36.51 -12.69 -4.96
N ILE A 200 -37.64 -13.40 -5.02
CA ILE A 200 -38.19 -14.19 -3.91
C ILE A 200 -37.23 -15.33 -3.53
N GLU A 201 -36.65 -16.02 -4.51
CA GLU A 201 -35.69 -17.10 -4.26
C GLU A 201 -34.43 -16.60 -3.56
N LEU A 202 -33.86 -15.47 -4.01
CA LEU A 202 -32.71 -14.85 -3.38
C LEU A 202 -32.99 -14.42 -1.93
N ARG A 203 -34.20 -13.90 -1.66
CA ARG A 203 -34.64 -13.59 -0.29
C ARG A 203 -34.71 -14.85 0.57
N ARG A 204 -35.29 -15.94 0.05
CA ARG A 204 -35.37 -17.22 0.77
C ARG A 204 -33.99 -17.80 1.08
N LYS A 205 -33.06 -17.74 0.13
CA LYS A 205 -31.67 -18.17 0.33
C LYS A 205 -30.98 -17.38 1.45
N LEU A 206 -31.15 -16.06 1.47
CA LEU A 206 -30.61 -15.21 2.52
C LEU A 206 -31.16 -15.62 3.90
N THR A 207 -32.47 -15.85 4.01
CA THR A 207 -33.10 -16.28 5.27
C THR A 207 -32.64 -17.68 5.69
N SER A 208 -32.45 -18.62 4.75
CA SER A 208 -32.05 -20.00 5.07
C SER A 208 -30.57 -20.13 5.44
N GLN A 209 -29.67 -19.41 4.76
CA GLN A 209 -28.22 -19.53 4.97
C GLN A 209 -27.66 -18.58 6.03
N ALA A 210 -28.25 -17.40 6.24
CA ALA A 210 -27.72 -16.44 7.21
C ALA A 210 -28.00 -16.82 8.68
N GLY A 211 -28.83 -17.85 8.91
CA GLY A 211 -29.18 -18.39 10.22
C GLY A 211 -29.88 -17.39 11.17
N LEU A 212 -30.49 -17.90 12.24
CA LEU A 212 -30.96 -17.13 13.40
C LEU A 212 -29.80 -16.87 14.41
N GLY A 213 -28.61 -16.59 13.90
CA GLY A 213 -27.45 -16.24 14.73
C GLY A 213 -27.55 -14.81 15.27
N SER A 214 -26.78 -14.50 16.30
CA SER A 214 -26.70 -13.14 16.83
C SER A 214 -26.23 -12.16 15.74
N LEU A 215 -26.97 -11.09 15.49
CA LEU A 215 -26.68 -10.11 14.44
C LEU A 215 -25.76 -9.01 14.99
N PRO A 216 -24.85 -8.45 14.17
CA PRO A 216 -24.09 -7.28 14.61
C PRO A 216 -25.05 -6.11 14.85
N ARG A 217 -24.87 -5.42 15.97
CA ARG A 217 -25.74 -4.29 16.32
C ARG A 217 -25.62 -3.13 15.32
N PHE A 218 -24.46 -2.99 14.70
CA PHE A 218 -24.14 -1.98 13.69
C PHE A 218 -23.19 -2.63 12.66
N TYR A 219 -23.45 -2.41 11.38
CA TYR A 219 -22.55 -2.84 10.31
C TYR A 219 -21.42 -1.84 10.10
N ASN A 220 -20.41 -2.22 9.32
CA ASN A 220 -19.24 -1.41 9.05
C ASN A 220 -19.59 -0.03 8.44
N ARG A 221 -19.48 1.06 9.22
CA ARG A 221 -19.80 2.44 8.77
C ARG A 221 -18.85 2.98 7.70
N PHE A 222 -17.73 2.30 7.42
CA PHE A 222 -16.91 2.62 6.25
C PHE A 222 -17.56 2.19 4.95
N LEU A 223 -18.33 1.10 4.93
CA LEU A 223 -18.99 0.61 3.71
C LEU A 223 -20.41 1.18 3.58
N PHE A 224 -21.13 1.22 4.70
CA PHE A 224 -22.55 1.56 4.74
C PHE A 224 -22.76 2.93 5.37
N THR A 225 -23.44 3.83 4.66
CA THR A 225 -23.83 5.15 5.16
C THR A 225 -24.87 5.04 6.28
N ASP A 226 -25.10 6.13 7.03
CA ASP A 226 -26.14 6.15 8.07
C ASP A 226 -27.53 5.84 7.48
N GLU A 227 -27.80 6.22 6.22
CA GLU A 227 -29.03 5.87 5.47
C GLU A 227 -29.09 4.37 5.12
N ASP A 228 -27.98 3.81 4.62
CA ASP A 228 -27.88 2.38 4.29
C ASP A 228 -28.16 1.52 5.53
N GLN A 229 -27.63 1.92 6.69
CA GLN A 229 -27.81 1.23 7.97
C GLN A 229 -29.29 1.18 8.38
N VAL A 230 -30.05 2.26 8.15
CA VAL A 230 -31.49 2.31 8.42
C VAL A 230 -32.23 1.31 7.53
N VAL A 231 -31.91 1.29 6.23
CA VAL A 231 -32.52 0.36 5.26
C VAL A 231 -32.19 -1.09 5.61
N ILE A 232 -30.92 -1.39 5.87
CA ILE A 232 -30.45 -2.74 6.21
C ILE A 232 -31.19 -3.25 7.45
N ARG A 233 -31.29 -2.44 8.52
CA ARG A 233 -32.00 -2.84 9.74
C ARG A 233 -33.49 -3.03 9.54
N PHE A 234 -34.11 -2.15 8.76
CA PHE A 234 -35.53 -2.28 8.46
C PHE A 234 -35.80 -3.62 7.76
N ARG A 235 -35.05 -3.92 6.69
CA ARG A 235 -35.18 -5.19 5.95
C ARG A 235 -34.75 -6.40 6.75
N GLU A 236 -33.76 -6.28 7.62
CA GLU A 236 -33.34 -7.35 8.52
C GLU A 236 -34.47 -7.75 9.48
N ARG A 237 -35.18 -6.78 10.06
CA ARG A 237 -36.35 -7.06 10.90
C ARG A 237 -37.49 -7.71 10.12
N GLU A 238 -37.69 -7.33 8.86
CA GLU A 238 -38.69 -7.97 7.99
C GLU A 238 -38.31 -9.42 7.64
N LEU A 239 -37.03 -9.69 7.37
CA LEU A 239 -36.54 -11.00 6.93
C LEU A 239 -36.36 -12.02 8.07
N PHE A 240 -35.94 -11.56 9.25
CA PHE A 240 -35.57 -12.44 10.38
C PHE A 240 -36.50 -12.29 11.60
N GLY A 241 -37.42 -11.32 11.58
CA GLY A 241 -38.40 -11.08 12.64
C GLY A 241 -37.87 -10.31 13.85
N LYS A 242 -38.73 -10.10 14.86
CA LYS A 242 -38.44 -9.29 16.07
C LYS A 242 -37.50 -9.96 17.07
N ASN A 243 -37.13 -11.23 16.88
CA ASN A 243 -36.31 -12.01 17.82
C ASN A 243 -34.80 -11.97 17.51
N ALA A 244 -34.35 -11.01 16.68
CA ALA A 244 -32.94 -10.82 16.42
C ALA A 244 -32.18 -10.44 17.70
N VAL A 245 -31.35 -11.35 18.21
CA VAL A 245 -30.45 -11.07 19.33
C VAL A 245 -29.22 -10.36 18.76
N TYR A 246 -28.91 -9.17 19.27
CA TYR A 246 -27.70 -8.47 18.85
C TYR A 246 -26.51 -8.96 19.66
N ARG A 247 -25.37 -9.18 18.99
CA ARG A 247 -24.10 -9.49 19.67
C ARG A 247 -23.50 -8.20 20.23
N ASP A 248 -23.34 -8.13 21.54
CA ASP A 248 -22.35 -7.25 22.13
C ASP A 248 -20.99 -7.97 22.04
N GLU A 249 -20.01 -7.36 21.37
CA GLU A 249 -18.65 -7.93 21.33
C GLU A 249 -18.08 -7.96 22.76
N GLU A 250 -17.60 -9.12 23.20
CA GLU A 250 -16.91 -9.27 24.48
C GLU A 250 -15.60 -8.46 24.41
N LYS A 251 -15.53 -7.38 25.20
CA LYS A 251 -14.45 -6.38 25.11
C LYS A 251 -13.22 -6.85 25.87
N GLU A 252 -12.43 -7.72 25.27
CA GLU A 252 -11.14 -8.15 25.83
C GLU A 252 -9.97 -7.28 25.32
N TRP A 253 -9.90 -6.05 25.81
CA TRP A 253 -8.83 -5.09 25.47
C TRP A 253 -7.57 -5.13 26.37
N PRO A 254 -7.65 -5.50 27.67
CA PRO A 254 -6.49 -5.56 28.57
C PRO A 254 -5.42 -6.58 28.17
N TYR A 255 -4.26 -6.52 28.81
CA TYR A 255 -3.23 -7.55 28.62
C TYR A 255 -3.70 -8.96 28.96
N ASP A 256 -3.01 -9.94 28.38
CA ASP A 256 -3.24 -11.34 28.68
C ASP A 256 -2.83 -11.62 30.14
N LYS A 257 -3.77 -12.16 30.93
CA LYS A 257 -3.60 -12.39 32.38
C LYS A 257 -2.44 -13.33 32.68
N ASP A 258 -2.04 -14.16 31.72
CA ASP A 258 -0.94 -15.11 31.87
C ASP A 258 0.45 -14.45 31.78
N LEU A 259 0.54 -13.16 31.39
CA LEU A 259 1.79 -12.43 31.23
C LEU A 259 2.30 -11.84 32.54
N LYS A 260 3.12 -12.61 33.26
CA LYS A 260 3.67 -12.23 34.58
C LYS A 260 4.45 -10.91 34.59
N LEU A 261 5.22 -10.61 33.54
CA LEU A 261 6.09 -9.42 33.49
C LEU A 261 5.32 -8.10 33.41
N VAL A 262 4.06 -8.13 32.98
CA VAL A 262 3.18 -6.94 32.87
C VAL A 262 2.02 -6.98 33.84
N SER A 263 2.07 -7.88 34.83
CA SER A 263 1.02 -8.05 35.83
C SER A 263 0.73 -6.76 36.62
N GLY A 264 1.76 -5.94 36.88
CA GLY A 264 1.61 -4.62 37.49
C GLY A 264 0.96 -3.56 36.59
N LEU A 265 0.74 -3.86 35.30
CA LEU A 265 0.08 -2.97 34.34
C LEU A 265 -1.36 -3.41 34.02
N HIS A 266 -1.89 -4.43 34.72
CA HIS A 266 -3.27 -4.89 34.52
C HIS A 266 -4.30 -3.96 35.14
N GLU A 267 -3.93 -3.27 36.22
CA GLU A 267 -4.78 -2.32 36.90
C GLU A 267 -4.38 -0.89 36.50
N PRO A 268 -5.35 0.04 36.41
CA PRO A 268 -5.06 1.46 36.23
C PRO A 268 -4.06 1.98 37.25
N ALA A 269 -3.18 2.90 36.82
CA ALA A 269 -2.29 3.58 37.74
C ALA A 269 -3.10 4.29 38.84
N SER A 270 -2.63 4.23 40.08
CA SER A 270 -3.22 5.01 41.16
C SER A 270 -3.09 6.51 40.85
N ARG A 271 -3.94 7.35 41.46
CA ARG A 271 -3.86 8.81 41.26
C ARG A 271 -2.51 9.38 41.70
N ASP A 272 -1.88 8.75 42.69
CA ASP A 272 -0.60 9.20 43.26
C ASP A 272 0.60 8.82 42.38
N GLU A 273 0.52 7.70 41.65
CA GLU A 273 1.56 7.24 40.72
C GLU A 273 1.41 7.84 39.31
N TYR A 274 0.28 8.49 39.03
CA TYR A 274 -0.02 9.03 37.71
C TYR A 274 0.66 10.39 37.48
N HIS A 275 1.64 10.42 36.59
CA HIS A 275 2.41 11.63 36.26
C HIS A 275 1.88 12.44 35.06
N GLY A 276 0.62 12.22 34.66
CA GLY A 276 0.02 12.88 33.50
C GLY A 276 0.29 12.16 32.17
N SER A 277 -0.41 12.59 31.11
CA SER A 277 -0.20 12.05 29.76
C SER A 277 1.11 12.60 29.17
N PRO A 278 1.70 11.96 28.15
CA PRO A 278 2.88 12.51 27.45
C PRO A 278 2.67 13.91 26.85
N TYR A 279 1.40 14.33 26.70
CA TYR A 279 1.01 15.66 26.21
C TYR A 279 0.64 16.65 27.31
N SER A 280 0.72 16.28 28.59
CA SER A 280 0.39 17.17 29.73
C SER A 280 1.16 18.50 29.69
N ASN A 281 2.39 18.48 29.17
CA ASN A 281 3.25 19.65 29.00
C ASN A 281 2.90 20.52 27.77
N ILE A 282 2.06 20.03 26.87
CA ILE A 282 1.62 20.71 25.65
C ILE A 282 0.14 21.00 25.80
N CYS A 283 -0.18 22.17 26.36
CA CYS A 283 -1.55 22.62 26.58
C CYS A 283 -2.23 23.05 25.27
N PHE A 284 -2.46 22.11 24.35
CA PHE A 284 -3.32 22.35 23.20
C PHE A 284 -4.78 22.18 23.61
N ALA A 285 -5.62 23.12 23.17
CA ALA A 285 -7.07 22.99 23.29
C ALA A 285 -7.64 22.06 22.21
N GLU A 286 -8.85 21.54 22.42
CA GLU A 286 -9.50 20.58 21.51
C GLU A 286 -9.61 21.10 20.08
N ASP A 287 -9.94 22.38 19.90
CA ASP A 287 -10.03 23.07 18.61
C ASP A 287 -8.68 23.08 17.86
N GLN A 288 -7.57 23.22 18.58
CA GLN A 288 -6.23 23.18 18.00
C GLN A 288 -5.87 21.78 17.50
N TYR A 289 -6.25 20.74 18.24
CA TYR A 289 -6.09 19.35 17.79
C TYR A 289 -6.91 19.07 16.52
N VAL A 290 -8.17 19.52 16.48
CA VAL A 290 -9.03 19.35 15.29
C VAL A 290 -8.44 20.05 14.08
N LYS A 291 -7.96 21.30 14.23
CA LYS A 291 -7.30 22.03 13.14
C LYS A 291 -6.04 21.31 12.65
N LYS A 292 -5.17 20.89 13.58
CA LYS A 292 -3.94 20.15 13.25
C LYS A 292 -4.23 18.79 12.63
N PHE A 293 -5.34 18.16 12.97
CA PHE A 293 -5.77 16.90 12.39
C PHE A 293 -6.18 17.06 10.93
N ALA A 294 -6.97 18.09 10.61
CA ALA A 294 -7.29 18.43 9.23
C ALA A 294 -6.01 18.73 8.41
N GLU A 295 -5.05 19.48 8.98
CA GLU A 295 -3.74 19.70 8.37
C GLU A 295 -2.95 18.38 8.20
N GLN A 296 -3.03 17.45 9.15
CA GLN A 296 -2.37 16.15 9.07
C GLN A 296 -2.99 15.27 7.98
N LEU A 297 -4.32 15.21 7.88
CA LEU A 297 -5.01 14.46 6.83
C LEU A 297 -4.70 15.04 5.45
N GLN A 298 -4.68 16.38 5.33
CA GLN A 298 -4.26 17.03 4.10
C GLN A 298 -2.81 16.70 3.78
N LYS A 299 -1.90 16.72 4.76
CA LYS A 299 -0.51 16.27 4.58
C LYS A 299 -0.41 14.81 4.17
N GLU A 300 -1.24 13.92 4.70
CA GLU A 300 -1.25 12.51 4.28
C GLU A 300 -1.80 12.33 2.86
N ALA A 301 -2.70 13.22 2.43
CA ALA A 301 -3.15 13.29 1.04
C ALA A 301 -2.09 13.91 0.12
N ASP A 302 -1.35 14.90 0.61
CA ASP A 302 -0.23 15.55 -0.07
C ASP A 302 0.95 14.58 -0.16
N ARG A 303 1.37 14.27 -1.38
CA ARG A 303 2.35 13.19 -1.60
C ARG A 303 3.79 13.63 -1.42
N TYR A 304 4.01 14.93 -1.49
CA TYR A 304 5.31 15.56 -1.48
C TYR A 304 5.34 16.67 -0.45
N LEU A 305 6.41 16.70 0.33
CA LEU A 305 6.75 17.81 1.20
C LEU A 305 7.82 18.64 0.52
N PHE A 306 7.49 19.90 0.23
CA PHE A 306 8.43 20.88 -0.30
C PHE A 306 9.04 21.67 0.87
N VAL A 307 10.35 21.54 1.05
CA VAL A 307 11.11 22.26 2.08
C VAL A 307 12.09 23.18 1.40
N LYS A 308 12.12 24.46 1.79
CA LYS A 308 13.04 25.43 1.18
C LYS A 308 14.49 24.97 1.42
N ASN A 309 15.29 24.95 0.35
CA ASN A 309 16.69 24.60 0.42
C ASN A 309 17.49 25.71 1.10
N PHE A 310 17.80 25.55 2.38
CA PHE A 310 18.58 26.52 3.14
C PHE A 310 20.06 26.59 2.69
N ASN A 311 20.56 25.57 1.98
CA ASN A 311 21.95 25.52 1.51
C ASN A 311 22.12 26.04 0.08
N ARG A 312 21.06 26.57 -0.55
CA ARG A 312 21.16 27.19 -1.87
C ARG A 312 21.94 28.50 -1.80
N LYS A 313 23.04 28.58 -2.54
CA LYS A 313 23.91 29.77 -2.67
C LYS A 313 23.97 30.31 -4.11
N SER A 314 23.46 29.56 -5.07
CA SER A 314 23.46 29.98 -6.48
C SER A 314 22.51 31.16 -6.70
N ASN A 315 23.00 32.17 -7.43
CA ASN A 315 22.18 33.28 -7.94
C ASN A 315 21.58 32.98 -9.32
N GLU A 316 21.93 31.83 -9.91
CA GLU A 316 21.40 31.38 -11.20
C GLU A 316 19.93 31.00 -11.08
N ILE A 317 19.25 30.83 -12.21
CA ILE A 317 17.88 30.28 -12.25
C ILE A 317 17.88 28.91 -11.55
N PRO A 318 16.96 28.64 -10.61
CA PRO A 318 16.91 27.35 -9.92
C PRO A 318 16.61 26.21 -10.90
N VAL A 319 16.99 24.97 -10.56
CA VAL A 319 16.81 23.81 -11.44
C VAL A 319 15.35 23.59 -11.83
N GLU A 320 14.42 23.90 -10.94
CA GLU A 320 12.97 23.88 -11.21
C GLU A 320 12.57 24.86 -12.33
N GLY A 321 13.25 25.99 -12.43
CA GLY A 321 13.09 26.96 -13.51
C GLY A 321 13.62 26.42 -14.83
N LEU A 322 14.80 25.78 -14.83
CA LEU A 322 15.36 25.14 -16.03
C LEU A 322 14.49 24.00 -16.54
N ILE A 323 13.97 23.15 -15.64
CA ILE A 323 13.06 22.06 -16.00
C ILE A 323 11.79 22.60 -16.66
N LYS A 324 11.29 23.77 -16.22
CA LYS A 324 10.19 24.47 -16.88
C LYS A 324 10.58 24.98 -18.26
N GLU A 325 11.76 25.59 -18.41
CA GLU A 325 12.28 26.04 -19.71
C GLU A 325 12.48 24.87 -20.70
N TRP A 326 12.91 23.71 -20.22
CA TRP A 326 13.03 22.47 -21.01
C TRP A 326 11.67 21.81 -21.31
N ASN A 327 10.56 22.40 -20.86
CA ASN A 327 9.21 21.94 -21.12
C ASN A 327 8.95 20.48 -20.74
N TRP A 328 9.62 19.96 -19.70
CA TRP A 328 9.47 18.55 -19.30
C TRP A 328 8.01 18.16 -19.03
N TYR A 329 7.23 19.06 -18.42
CA TYR A 329 5.81 18.81 -18.20
C TYR A 329 5.08 18.49 -19.51
N ARG A 330 5.30 19.29 -20.56
CA ARG A 330 4.66 19.12 -21.85
C ARG A 330 5.16 17.85 -22.54
N SER A 331 6.47 17.63 -22.58
CA SER A 331 7.07 16.45 -23.20
C SER A 331 6.61 15.16 -22.53
N ILE A 332 6.52 15.13 -21.20
CA ILE A 332 5.99 13.98 -20.45
C ILE A 332 4.52 13.78 -20.76
N LEU A 333 3.70 14.84 -20.80
CA LEU A 333 2.28 14.73 -21.09
C LEU A 333 2.01 14.20 -22.51
N GLU A 334 2.72 14.70 -23.51
CA GLU A 334 2.62 14.26 -24.90
C GLU A 334 3.06 12.80 -25.05
N CYS A 335 4.23 12.45 -24.49
CA CYS A 335 4.73 11.07 -24.51
C CYS A 335 3.79 10.11 -23.75
N LEU A 336 3.31 10.49 -22.57
CA LEU A 336 2.37 9.71 -21.79
C LEU A 336 1.08 9.45 -22.56
N THR A 337 0.53 10.48 -23.22
CA THR A 337 -0.70 10.37 -24.01
C THR A 337 -0.53 9.35 -25.15
N LEU A 338 0.54 9.51 -25.94
CA LEU A 338 0.87 8.58 -27.04
C LEU A 338 1.05 7.14 -26.54
N ARG A 339 1.84 6.97 -25.48
CA ARG A 339 2.13 5.64 -24.91
C ARG A 339 0.89 4.98 -24.31
N VAL A 340 -0.05 5.74 -23.74
CA VAL A 340 -1.32 5.21 -23.23
C VAL A 340 -2.22 4.72 -24.37
N GLU A 341 -2.24 5.39 -25.52
CA GLU A 341 -2.97 4.93 -26.70
C GLU A 341 -2.41 3.60 -27.24
N GLU A 342 -1.08 3.47 -27.26
CA GLU A 342 -0.35 2.28 -27.70
C GLU A 342 -0.40 1.11 -26.71
N LEU A 343 -0.87 1.32 -25.46
CA LEU A 343 -0.92 0.26 -24.45
C LEU A 343 -1.78 -0.92 -24.94
N ARG A 344 -1.12 -2.08 -25.06
CA ARG A 344 -1.77 -3.37 -25.33
C ARG A 344 -2.12 -4.15 -24.07
N GLN A 345 -1.49 -3.81 -22.93
CA GLN A 345 -1.75 -4.46 -21.65
C GLN A 345 -3.08 -3.96 -21.08
N TYR A 346 -4.12 -4.78 -21.23
CA TYR A 346 -5.49 -4.42 -20.83
C TYR A 346 -5.63 -3.91 -19.39
N PRO A 347 -5.01 -4.52 -18.35
CA PRO A 347 -5.18 -4.03 -16.98
C PRO A 347 -4.64 -2.62 -16.76
N LEU A 348 -3.45 -2.34 -17.31
CA LEU A 348 -2.80 -1.03 -17.19
C LEU A 348 -3.52 0.03 -18.03
N LYS A 349 -3.93 -0.34 -19.25
CA LYS A 349 -4.69 0.54 -20.14
C LYS A 349 -5.96 1.06 -19.48
N ASP A 350 -6.71 0.16 -18.84
CA ASP A 350 -7.95 0.53 -18.16
C ASP A 350 -7.72 1.54 -17.04
N PHE A 351 -6.70 1.33 -16.20
CA PHE A 351 -6.36 2.30 -15.15
C PHE A 351 -5.96 3.66 -15.73
N MET A 352 -5.05 3.66 -16.72
CA MET A 352 -4.57 4.90 -17.33
C MET A 352 -5.66 5.64 -18.10
N SER A 353 -6.72 4.95 -18.57
CA SER A 353 -7.86 5.57 -19.25
C SER A 353 -8.81 6.34 -18.33
N VAL A 354 -8.81 6.04 -17.02
CA VAL A 354 -9.71 6.67 -16.05
C VAL A 354 -9.04 7.83 -15.31
N VAL A 355 -7.71 7.81 -15.18
CA VAL A 355 -6.97 8.84 -14.44
C VAL A 355 -6.68 10.04 -15.35
N ASP A 356 -6.81 11.26 -14.80
CA ASP A 356 -6.38 12.48 -15.51
C ASP A 356 -4.85 12.45 -15.73
N LEU A 357 -4.44 12.34 -16.99
CA LEU A 357 -3.04 12.30 -17.39
C LEU A 357 -2.27 13.56 -16.97
N ARG A 358 -2.93 14.72 -16.81
CA ARG A 358 -2.29 15.95 -16.32
C ARG A 358 -1.88 15.82 -14.85
N ILE A 359 -2.71 15.15 -14.05
CA ILE A 359 -2.38 14.83 -12.65
C ILE A 359 -1.22 13.84 -12.63
N CYS A 360 -1.27 12.78 -13.44
CA CYS A 360 -0.15 11.83 -13.58
C CYS A 360 1.16 12.53 -13.93
N THR A 361 1.16 13.40 -14.94
CA THR A 361 2.35 14.19 -15.34
C THR A 361 2.89 15.03 -14.20
N SER A 362 2.02 15.70 -13.44
CA SER A 362 2.46 16.50 -12.28
C SER A 362 3.13 15.67 -11.18
N LEU A 363 2.62 14.45 -10.93
CA LEU A 363 3.18 13.51 -9.96
C LEU A 363 4.50 12.92 -10.45
N ILE A 364 4.58 12.55 -11.73
CA ILE A 364 5.82 12.08 -12.36
C ILE A 364 6.89 13.17 -12.24
N LEU A 365 6.56 14.41 -12.62
CA LEU A 365 7.47 15.55 -12.54
C LEU A 365 7.96 15.80 -11.10
N SER A 366 7.05 15.79 -10.12
CA SER A 366 7.41 15.97 -8.71
C SER A 366 8.32 14.85 -8.19
N THR A 367 8.08 13.61 -8.65
CA THR A 367 8.92 12.45 -8.31
C THR A 367 10.32 12.58 -8.89
N ILE A 368 10.45 12.89 -10.18
CA ILE A 368 11.77 13.02 -10.82
C ILE A 368 12.54 14.20 -10.25
N MET A 369 11.87 15.31 -9.91
CA MET A 369 12.51 16.44 -9.22
C MET A 369 13.03 16.02 -7.85
N SER A 370 12.25 15.25 -7.07
CA SER A 370 12.71 14.69 -5.79
C SER A 370 13.94 13.81 -5.94
N ILE A 371 13.95 12.93 -6.96
CA ILE A 371 15.09 12.05 -7.23
C ILE A 371 16.33 12.85 -7.65
N CYS A 372 16.18 13.83 -8.55
CA CYS A 372 17.29 14.71 -8.94
C CYS A 372 17.80 15.56 -7.77
N ALA A 373 16.92 16.00 -6.86
CA ALA A 373 17.29 16.79 -5.69
C ALA A 373 18.10 15.99 -4.65
N GLN A 374 18.05 14.65 -4.66
CA GLN A 374 18.91 13.81 -3.82
C GLN A 374 20.38 13.86 -4.27
N GLY A 375 20.64 14.18 -5.54
CA GLY A 375 22.01 14.31 -6.05
C GLY A 375 22.74 12.97 -6.28
N GLU A 376 22.01 11.85 -6.31
CA GLU A 376 22.59 10.53 -6.60
C GLU A 376 22.67 10.30 -8.12
N GLU A 377 23.85 9.98 -8.65
CA GLU A 377 24.00 9.66 -10.08
C GLU A 377 23.33 8.33 -10.46
N LEU A 378 23.28 7.37 -9.53
CA LEU A 378 22.76 6.02 -9.76
C LEU A 378 21.66 5.68 -8.75
N VAL A 379 20.49 5.34 -9.27
CA VAL A 379 19.32 4.97 -8.46
C VAL A 379 18.87 3.55 -8.83
N PRO A 380 18.60 2.64 -7.87
CA PRO A 380 18.08 1.31 -8.19
C PRO A 380 16.79 1.39 -9.00
N ALA A 381 16.70 0.66 -10.11
CA ALA A 381 15.54 0.72 -11.00
C ALA A 381 14.24 0.28 -10.31
N THR A 382 14.34 -0.63 -9.34
CA THR A 382 13.20 -1.06 -8.51
C THR A 382 12.66 0.08 -7.64
N SER A 383 13.56 0.82 -6.97
CA SER A 383 13.21 2.01 -6.18
C SER A 383 12.64 3.12 -7.07
N PHE A 384 13.25 3.36 -8.24
CA PHE A 384 12.79 4.36 -9.21
C PHE A 384 11.37 4.04 -9.71
N ASN A 385 11.12 2.80 -10.13
CA ASN A 385 9.80 2.32 -10.54
C ASN A 385 8.77 2.45 -9.42
N TYR A 386 9.14 2.10 -8.19
CA TYR A 386 8.27 2.23 -7.02
C TYR A 386 7.88 3.68 -6.76
N CYS A 387 8.86 4.59 -6.77
CA CYS A 387 8.64 6.01 -6.53
C CYS A 387 7.71 6.65 -7.58
N LEU A 388 7.79 6.22 -8.85
CA LEU A 388 6.89 6.68 -9.91
C LEU A 388 5.48 6.08 -9.81
N ALA A 389 5.37 4.78 -9.55
CA ALA A 389 4.10 4.07 -9.55
C ALA A 389 3.23 4.37 -8.32
N ASN A 390 3.84 4.43 -7.13
CA ASN A 390 3.11 4.50 -5.87
C ASN A 390 2.21 5.74 -5.74
N PRO A 391 2.65 6.96 -6.12
CA PRO A 391 1.77 8.12 -6.18
C PRO A 391 0.54 7.86 -7.07
N ILE A 392 0.73 7.42 -8.31
CA ILE A 392 -0.40 7.24 -9.24
C ILE A 392 -1.38 6.17 -8.74
N LEU A 393 -0.88 5.05 -8.21
CA LEU A 393 -1.74 4.04 -7.57
C LEU A 393 -2.54 4.58 -6.39
N ASN A 394 -1.93 5.45 -5.57
CA ASN A 394 -2.66 6.11 -4.50
C ASN A 394 -3.80 7.00 -5.05
N VAL A 395 -3.67 7.61 -6.25
CA VAL A 395 -4.77 8.40 -6.85
C VAL A 395 -5.91 7.48 -7.23
N ILE A 396 -5.58 6.39 -7.92
CA ILE A 396 -6.54 5.37 -8.35
C ILE A 396 -7.26 4.78 -7.13
N GLY A 397 -6.52 4.48 -6.06
CA GLY A 397 -7.08 4.02 -4.79
C GLY A 397 -8.07 5.02 -4.21
N GLN A 398 -7.72 6.30 -4.14
CA GLN A 398 -8.64 7.34 -3.64
C GLN A 398 -9.89 7.52 -4.49
N MET A 399 -9.76 7.47 -5.83
CA MET A 399 -10.93 7.51 -6.73
C MET A 399 -11.88 6.34 -6.48
N PHE A 400 -11.33 5.15 -6.26
CA PHE A 400 -12.12 3.97 -5.94
C PHE A 400 -12.78 4.08 -4.58
N LEU A 401 -12.05 4.57 -3.57
CA LEU A 401 -12.58 4.79 -2.24
C LEU A 401 -13.73 5.79 -2.23
N GLN A 402 -13.66 6.86 -3.01
CA GLN A 402 -14.79 7.79 -3.17
C GLN A 402 -16.02 7.12 -3.81
N LYS A 403 -15.83 6.14 -4.70
CA LYS A 403 -16.93 5.32 -5.24
C LYS A 403 -17.48 4.33 -4.21
N VAL A 404 -16.63 3.78 -3.33
CA VAL A 404 -16.98 2.74 -2.34
C VAL A 404 -17.43 3.29 -0.98
N SER A 405 -17.02 4.48 -0.59
CA SER A 405 -17.43 5.08 0.67
C SER A 405 -17.46 6.60 0.59
N LYS A 406 -18.57 7.17 1.07
CA LYS A 406 -18.75 8.63 1.19
C LYS A 406 -18.50 9.13 2.61
N THR A 407 -18.25 8.24 3.56
CA THR A 407 -18.23 8.54 5.00
C THR A 407 -16.83 8.54 5.61
N ILE A 408 -15.80 8.06 4.90
CA ILE A 408 -14.43 7.87 5.44
C ILE A 408 -13.92 9.11 6.19
N THR A 409 -13.91 10.27 5.55
CA THR A 409 -13.36 11.51 6.15
C THR A 409 -14.13 11.90 7.40
N LYS A 410 -15.47 11.88 7.33
CA LYS A 410 -16.35 12.15 8.48
C LYS A 410 -16.06 11.19 9.64
N MET A 411 -15.87 9.90 9.36
CA MET A 411 -15.57 8.91 10.40
C MET A 411 -14.17 9.09 11.00
N GLN A 412 -13.19 9.51 10.20
CA GLN A 412 -11.84 9.83 10.67
C GLN A 412 -11.85 11.03 11.62
N ASP A 413 -12.62 12.08 11.30
CA ASP A 413 -12.78 13.27 12.15
C ASP A 413 -13.50 12.93 13.46
N GLU A 414 -14.61 12.18 13.38
CA GLU A 414 -15.37 11.73 14.55
C GLU A 414 -14.51 10.91 15.51
N ILE A 415 -13.82 9.85 15.02
CA ILE A 415 -12.99 9.00 15.88
C ILE A 415 -11.81 9.77 16.47
N PHE A 416 -11.21 10.69 15.71
CA PHE A 416 -10.11 11.48 16.22
C PHE A 416 -10.56 12.44 17.32
N SER A 417 -11.72 13.08 17.21
CA SER A 417 -12.28 13.93 18.27
C SER A 417 -12.47 13.16 19.59
N ASP A 418 -12.96 11.91 19.53
CA ASP A 418 -13.04 11.06 20.72
C ASP A 418 -11.66 10.58 21.22
N TYR A 419 -10.73 10.29 20.31
CA TYR A 419 -9.38 9.87 20.65
C TYR A 419 -8.60 10.98 21.37
N VAL A 420 -8.78 12.24 20.98
CA VAL A 420 -8.09 13.40 21.58
C VAL A 420 -8.41 13.54 23.07
N LYS A 421 -9.57 13.05 23.54
CA LYS A 421 -9.93 13.04 24.97
C LYS A 421 -8.92 12.28 25.83
N TYR A 422 -8.16 11.34 25.26
CA TYR A 422 -7.04 10.70 25.94
C TYR A 422 -5.98 11.70 26.39
N PHE A 423 -5.69 12.69 25.56
CA PHE A 423 -4.64 13.67 25.82
C PHE A 423 -5.14 14.85 26.67
N LEU A 424 -6.45 15.11 26.66
CA LEU A 424 -7.08 16.22 27.38
C LEU A 424 -7.62 15.83 28.77
N ASN A 425 -7.98 14.57 29.00
CA ASN A 425 -8.59 14.11 30.24
C ASN A 425 -7.69 13.13 30.98
N GLU A 426 -7.11 13.59 32.08
CA GLU A 426 -6.21 12.81 32.94
C GLU A 426 -6.82 11.49 33.44
N GLU A 427 -8.12 11.47 33.74
CA GLU A 427 -8.79 10.24 34.20
C GLU A 427 -8.91 9.20 33.08
N VAL A 428 -9.04 9.64 31.83
CA VAL A 428 -9.05 8.73 30.67
C VAL A 428 -7.66 8.14 30.46
N SER A 429 -6.63 8.98 30.42
CA SER A 429 -5.25 8.51 30.21
C SER A 429 -4.68 7.72 31.38
N ARG A 430 -5.20 7.89 32.59
CA ARG A 430 -4.85 7.05 33.75
C ARG A 430 -5.48 5.65 33.68
N GLN A 431 -6.69 5.54 33.14
CA GLN A 431 -7.46 4.30 33.13
C GLN A 431 -7.17 3.38 31.95
N TYR A 432 -6.68 3.93 30.85
CA TYR A 432 -6.53 3.19 29.60
C TYR A 432 -5.13 3.38 29.01
N THR A 433 -4.64 2.36 28.31
CA THR A 433 -3.55 2.59 27.34
C THR A 433 -4.10 3.28 26.09
N VAL A 434 -3.20 3.88 25.30
CA VAL A 434 -3.57 4.58 24.05
C VAL A 434 -4.32 3.67 23.08
N ARG A 435 -3.85 2.41 22.96
CA ARG A 435 -4.49 1.37 22.15
C ARG A 435 -5.88 1.04 22.66
N GLU A 436 -6.04 0.87 23.97
CA GLU A 436 -7.33 0.51 24.58
C GLU A 436 -8.35 1.62 24.39
N TRP A 437 -7.96 2.87 24.62
CA TRP A 437 -8.84 4.01 24.38
C TRP A 437 -9.23 4.12 22.91
N TRP A 438 -8.29 3.92 21.98
CA TRP A 438 -8.59 3.89 20.55
C TRP A 438 -9.57 2.77 20.18
N MET A 439 -9.36 1.56 20.70
CA MET A 439 -10.30 0.44 20.52
C MET A 439 -11.68 0.78 21.10
N GLN A 440 -11.72 1.51 22.21
CA GLN A 440 -12.97 1.98 22.81
C GLN A 440 -13.69 3.02 21.95
N CYS A 441 -12.97 3.99 21.40
CA CYS A 441 -13.51 4.98 20.48
C CYS A 441 -14.09 4.30 19.24
N ALA A 442 -13.31 3.41 18.61
CA ALA A 442 -13.74 2.64 17.44
C ALA A 442 -14.97 1.77 17.73
N SER A 443 -15.00 1.10 18.89
CA SER A 443 -16.13 0.28 19.33
C SER A 443 -17.40 1.11 19.57
N ARG A 444 -17.30 2.29 20.18
CA ARG A 444 -18.44 3.21 20.39
C ARG A 444 -19.01 3.73 19.07
N MET A 445 -18.15 3.92 18.07
CA MET A 445 -18.53 4.37 16.74
C MET A 445 -18.89 3.25 15.78
N HIS A 446 -18.73 1.99 16.20
CA HIS A 446 -18.96 0.81 15.37
C HIS A 446 -18.16 0.81 14.06
N ILE A 447 -16.88 1.18 14.17
CA ILE A 447 -15.93 1.12 13.06
C ILE A 447 -14.78 0.18 13.40
N SER A 448 -14.20 -0.42 12.37
CA SER A 448 -13.00 -1.23 12.56
C SER A 448 -11.87 -0.36 13.10
N PRO A 449 -11.22 -0.71 14.23
CA PRO A 449 -10.14 0.10 14.81
C PRO A 449 -8.94 0.21 13.87
N LYS A 450 -8.80 -0.71 12.90
CA LYS A 450 -7.72 -0.68 11.91
C LYS A 450 -7.88 0.46 10.89
N LEU A 451 -9.07 1.06 10.80
CA LEU A 451 -9.51 1.93 9.70
C LEU A 451 -9.05 1.42 8.32
N LYS A 452 -8.97 0.08 8.16
CA LYS A 452 -8.49 -0.50 6.91
C LYS A 452 -9.57 -0.27 5.87
N LEU A 453 -9.22 0.51 4.86
CA LEU A 453 -10.11 0.79 3.75
C LEU A 453 -10.23 -0.45 2.85
N PRO A 454 -11.43 -0.69 2.29
CA PRO A 454 -11.67 -1.85 1.45
C PRO A 454 -10.81 -1.81 0.18
N CYS A 455 -10.15 -2.92 -0.14
CA CYS A 455 -9.27 -3.08 -1.31
C CYS A 455 -8.16 -2.01 -1.40
N ALA A 456 -7.59 -1.59 -0.26
CA ALA A 456 -6.55 -0.56 -0.22
C ALA A 456 -5.19 -1.00 -0.82
N ASP A 457 -4.96 -2.30 -0.99
CA ASP A 457 -3.64 -2.85 -1.33
C ASP A 457 -3.55 -3.23 -2.82
N PHE A 458 -2.86 -2.41 -3.62
CA PHE A 458 -2.49 -2.81 -4.98
C PHE A 458 -1.42 -3.90 -4.96
N GLY A 459 -1.65 -4.97 -5.73
CA GLY A 459 -0.67 -6.05 -5.89
C GLY A 459 0.68 -5.58 -6.45
N SER A 460 1.77 -6.28 -6.10
CA SER A 460 3.11 -5.95 -6.58
C SER A 460 3.22 -5.97 -8.11
N GLY A 461 2.48 -6.86 -8.78
CA GLY A 461 2.51 -6.99 -10.24
C GLY A 461 2.02 -5.76 -10.99
N ILE A 462 0.93 -5.12 -10.57
CA ILE A 462 0.45 -3.90 -11.23
C ILE A 462 1.38 -2.71 -10.95
N ARG A 463 1.94 -2.65 -9.73
CA ARG A 463 2.92 -1.61 -9.36
C ARG A 463 4.18 -1.70 -10.22
N GLU A 464 4.70 -2.90 -10.43
CA GLU A 464 5.87 -3.13 -11.28
C GLU A 464 5.58 -2.80 -12.74
N GLN A 465 4.42 -3.22 -13.28
CA GLN A 465 4.00 -2.91 -14.64
C GLN A 465 3.86 -1.39 -14.86
N LEU A 466 3.15 -0.71 -13.98
CA LEU A 466 2.99 0.74 -14.02
C LEU A 466 4.34 1.44 -13.86
N GLY A 467 5.16 1.04 -12.90
CA GLY A 467 6.47 1.65 -12.67
C GLY A 467 7.39 1.52 -13.88
N SER A 468 7.48 0.33 -14.47
CA SER A 468 8.24 0.09 -15.71
C SER A 468 7.73 0.92 -16.88
N PHE A 469 6.40 1.01 -17.04
CA PHE A 469 5.76 1.85 -18.06
C PHE A 469 6.11 3.33 -17.89
N LEU A 470 5.94 3.89 -16.69
CA LEU A 470 6.25 5.28 -16.39
C LEU A 470 7.74 5.59 -16.55
N THR A 471 8.62 4.67 -16.14
CA THR A 471 10.06 4.80 -16.37
C THR A 471 10.38 4.90 -17.86
N SER A 472 9.71 4.12 -18.71
CA SER A 472 9.92 4.23 -20.17
C SER A 472 9.52 5.61 -20.72
N VAL A 473 8.43 6.20 -20.22
CA VAL A 473 7.99 7.56 -20.57
C VAL A 473 9.02 8.59 -20.12
N VAL A 474 9.51 8.49 -18.88
CA VAL A 474 10.51 9.41 -18.33
C VAL A 474 11.83 9.37 -19.10
N LEU A 475 12.32 8.17 -19.43
CA LEU A 475 13.55 7.97 -20.20
C LEU A 475 13.49 8.62 -21.59
N GLU A 476 12.32 8.63 -22.21
CA GLU A 476 12.11 9.19 -23.55
C GLU A 476 11.85 10.71 -23.51
N ALA A 477 11.00 11.16 -22.59
CA ALA A 477 10.50 12.53 -22.55
C ALA A 477 11.48 13.54 -21.90
N CYS A 478 12.32 13.11 -20.96
CA CYS A 478 13.15 14.02 -20.18
C CYS A 478 14.52 14.24 -20.85
N GLN A 479 14.64 15.36 -21.55
CA GLN A 479 15.88 15.78 -22.20
C GLN A 479 16.39 17.11 -21.61
N ALA A 480 17.69 17.20 -21.36
CA ALA A 480 18.35 18.42 -20.96
C ALA A 480 18.89 19.15 -22.19
N HIS A 481 18.58 20.45 -22.28
CA HIS A 481 19.07 21.32 -23.33
C HIS A 481 20.27 22.11 -22.84
N ILE A 482 21.47 21.64 -23.18
CA ILE A 482 22.74 22.19 -22.68
C ILE A 482 23.41 22.98 -23.81
N LYS A 483 23.81 24.22 -23.51
CA LYS A 483 24.55 25.07 -24.44
C LYS A 483 26.03 24.70 -24.39
N THR A 484 26.59 24.21 -25.49
CA THR A 484 28.03 24.00 -25.65
C THR A 484 28.68 25.21 -26.33
N GLY A 485 29.96 25.46 -26.01
CA GLY A 485 30.70 26.70 -26.28
C GLY A 485 30.71 27.25 -27.72
N ASP A 486 31.07 28.54 -27.81
CA ASP A 486 31.31 29.47 -28.93
C ASP A 486 30.33 29.58 -30.11
N ARG A 487 29.41 28.63 -30.32
CA ARG A 487 28.41 28.72 -31.42
C ARG A 487 26.96 28.72 -30.96
N GLY A 488 26.70 28.76 -29.65
CA GLY A 488 25.33 28.78 -29.11
C GLY A 488 24.47 27.56 -29.49
N LYS A 489 25.08 26.47 -29.96
CA LYS A 489 24.35 25.26 -30.32
C LYS A 489 23.86 24.59 -29.04
N THR A 490 22.54 24.36 -28.99
CA THR A 490 21.89 23.68 -27.87
C THR A 490 21.83 22.19 -28.19
N LEU A 491 22.55 21.38 -27.42
CA LEU A 491 22.49 19.92 -27.52
C LEU A 491 21.36 19.40 -26.62
N SER A 492 20.54 18.49 -27.15
CA SER A 492 19.55 17.77 -26.37
C SER A 492 20.12 16.43 -25.93
N ILE A 493 20.20 16.19 -24.62
CA ILE A 493 20.79 14.97 -24.04
C ILE A 493 19.73 14.29 -23.15
N PRO A 494 19.48 12.98 -23.29
CA PRO A 494 18.58 12.26 -22.39
C PRO A 494 19.13 12.31 -20.96
N VAL A 495 18.28 12.68 -20.00
CA VAL A 495 18.72 12.83 -18.61
C VAL A 495 18.83 11.49 -17.90
N PHE A 496 17.95 10.55 -18.22
CA PHE A 496 17.89 9.26 -17.55
C PHE A 496 18.26 8.15 -18.54
N SER A 497 18.98 7.13 -18.06
CA SER A 497 19.36 5.95 -18.85
C SER A 497 19.47 4.71 -17.98
N TYR A 498 19.35 3.51 -18.55
CA TYR A 498 19.64 2.28 -17.81
C TYR A 498 21.15 2.01 -17.76
N LYS A 499 21.65 1.60 -16.59
CA LYS A 499 23.02 1.10 -16.41
C LYS A 499 23.00 -0.17 -15.56
N ASP A 500 23.63 -1.22 -16.06
CA ASP A 500 23.84 -2.44 -15.27
C ASP A 500 25.09 -2.26 -14.42
N VAL A 501 24.95 -2.46 -13.11
CA VAL A 501 26.04 -2.39 -12.13
C VAL A 501 26.26 -3.78 -11.57
N VAL A 502 27.51 -4.24 -11.63
CA VAL A 502 27.92 -5.53 -11.07
C VAL A 502 28.38 -5.28 -9.63
N ASN A 503 27.70 -5.92 -8.69
CA ASN A 503 28.06 -5.90 -7.28
C ASN A 503 28.57 -7.29 -6.89
N GLU A 504 29.67 -7.34 -6.15
CA GLU A 504 30.12 -8.54 -5.46
C GLU A 504 29.43 -8.57 -4.09
N GLU A 505 28.46 -9.47 -3.91
CA GLU A 505 27.84 -9.71 -2.61
C GLU A 505 28.47 -10.95 -1.97
N SER A 506 28.85 -10.81 -0.70
CA SER A 506 29.25 -11.95 0.14
C SER A 506 27.98 -12.65 0.62
N SER A 507 27.70 -13.83 0.07
CA SER A 507 26.61 -14.68 0.53
C SER A 507 27.14 -15.78 1.46
N PHE A 508 26.26 -16.38 2.27
CA PHE A 508 26.61 -17.52 3.12
C PHE A 508 27.16 -18.74 2.34
N ASP A 509 26.91 -18.82 1.02
CA ASP A 509 27.36 -19.90 0.12
C ASP A 509 28.55 -19.48 -0.78
N GLY A 510 29.13 -18.29 -0.61
CA GLY A 510 30.29 -17.79 -1.37
C GLY A 510 30.09 -16.39 -1.98
N GLU A 511 31.08 -15.92 -2.74
CA GLU A 511 31.00 -14.68 -3.51
C GLU A 511 30.03 -14.85 -4.69
N VAL A 512 28.94 -14.10 -4.70
CA VAL A 512 27.96 -14.09 -5.80
C VAL A 512 28.04 -12.74 -6.50
N LEU A 513 28.32 -12.77 -7.81
CA LEU A 513 28.20 -11.60 -8.67
C LEU A 513 26.72 -11.31 -8.92
N CYS A 514 26.22 -10.24 -8.33
CA CYS A 514 24.86 -9.75 -8.54
C CYS A 514 24.87 -8.61 -9.56
N VAL A 515 24.08 -8.73 -10.64
CA VAL A 515 23.90 -7.63 -11.59
C VAL A 515 22.63 -6.88 -11.22
N THR A 516 22.79 -5.65 -10.75
CA THR A 516 21.68 -4.77 -10.39
C THR A 516 21.45 -3.74 -11.49
N LYS A 517 20.21 -3.68 -11.98
CA LYS A 517 19.80 -2.67 -12.96
C LYS A 517 19.55 -1.33 -12.25
N MET A 518 20.31 -0.31 -12.63
CA MET A 518 20.22 1.05 -12.10
C MET A 518 19.69 2.02 -13.17
N ILE A 519 19.10 3.12 -12.72
CA ILE A 519 18.84 4.31 -13.52
C ILE A 519 20.00 5.27 -13.28
N LYS A 520 20.72 5.60 -14.35
CA LYS A 520 21.79 6.59 -14.35
C LYS A 520 21.23 7.95 -14.77
N ILE A 521 21.45 8.95 -13.94
CA ILE A 521 21.29 10.37 -14.27
C ILE A 521 22.54 10.81 -15.05
N CYS A 522 22.35 11.53 -16.16
CA CYS A 522 23.47 11.95 -16.99
C CYS A 522 24.38 12.93 -16.24
N SER A 523 25.70 12.80 -16.42
CA SER A 523 26.69 13.64 -15.71
C SER A 523 26.48 15.13 -15.95
N ALA A 524 26.06 15.49 -17.17
CA ALA A 524 25.77 16.87 -17.52
C ALA A 524 24.58 17.45 -16.73
N MET A 525 23.57 16.63 -16.39
CA MET A 525 22.50 17.04 -15.47
C MET A 525 23.04 17.21 -14.05
N MET A 526 23.95 16.34 -13.60
CA MET A 526 24.58 16.48 -12.27
C MET A 526 25.36 17.80 -12.16
N GLU A 527 26.09 18.18 -13.20
CA GLU A 527 26.77 19.49 -13.28
C GLU A 527 25.77 20.65 -13.21
N VAL A 528 24.64 20.55 -13.92
CA VAL A 528 23.56 21.54 -13.86
C VAL A 528 23.00 21.66 -12.45
N VAL A 529 22.73 20.53 -11.78
CA VAL A 529 22.22 20.51 -10.39
C VAL A 529 23.22 21.16 -9.43
N CYS A 530 24.51 20.86 -9.56
CA CYS A 530 25.56 21.48 -8.76
C CYS A 530 25.64 23.01 -8.96
N LYS A 531 25.50 23.49 -10.21
CA LYS A 531 25.59 24.92 -10.54
C LYS A 531 24.34 25.72 -10.17
N HIS A 532 23.17 25.25 -10.62
CA HIS A 532 21.91 26.00 -10.51
C HIS A 532 21.25 25.81 -9.15
N GLN A 533 21.41 24.62 -8.56
CA GLN A 533 20.85 24.19 -7.27
C GLN A 533 19.30 24.25 -7.23
N PHE A 534 18.69 23.31 -6.51
CA PHE A 534 17.25 23.34 -6.28
C PHE A 534 16.90 24.42 -5.26
N GLU A 535 15.81 25.15 -5.49
CA GLU A 535 15.23 26.06 -4.50
C GLU A 535 14.47 25.29 -3.42
N TRP A 536 13.83 24.19 -3.79
CA TRP A 536 13.03 23.35 -2.90
C TRP A 536 13.56 21.92 -2.87
N MET A 537 13.82 21.42 -1.68
CA MET A 537 14.02 20.00 -1.42
C MET A 537 12.66 19.31 -1.37
N VAL A 538 12.48 18.31 -2.22
CA VAL A 538 11.22 17.58 -2.33
C VAL A 538 11.37 16.21 -1.68
N PHE A 539 10.57 15.96 -0.64
CA PHE A 539 10.54 14.67 0.04
C PHE A 539 9.23 13.95 -0.24
N LEU A 540 9.29 12.67 -0.54
CA LEU A 540 8.11 11.82 -0.60
C LEU A 540 7.58 11.63 0.83
N LEU A 541 6.33 12.05 1.06
CA LEU A 541 5.76 12.14 2.41
C LEU A 541 5.61 10.77 3.09
N ILE A 542 5.53 9.69 2.32
CA ILE A 542 5.54 8.30 2.85
C ILE A 542 6.82 7.98 3.66
N TYR A 543 7.92 8.67 3.39
CA TYR A 543 9.18 8.53 4.12
C TYR A 543 9.35 9.57 5.24
N CYS A 544 8.46 10.57 5.33
CA CYS A 544 8.50 11.57 6.39
C CYS A 544 7.73 11.07 7.62
N LEU A 545 8.44 10.94 8.73
CA LEU A 545 7.90 10.34 9.97
C LEU A 545 7.19 11.34 10.89
N TRP A 546 7.31 12.65 10.64
CA TRP A 546 6.80 13.67 11.55
C TRP A 546 5.29 13.86 11.40
N LYS A 547 4.57 13.74 12.51
CA LYS A 547 3.11 13.93 12.59
C LYS A 547 2.80 15.22 13.33
N LEU A 548 1.79 15.97 12.86
CA LEU A 548 1.32 17.20 13.51
C LEU A 548 0.43 16.94 14.74
N VAL A 549 -0.09 15.72 14.84
CA VAL A 549 -1.02 15.23 15.86
C VAL A 549 -0.50 13.89 16.40
N PRO A 550 -0.99 13.43 17.57
CA PRO A 550 -0.69 12.09 18.05
C PRO A 550 -0.99 11.05 16.96
N PRO A 551 -0.10 10.08 16.69
CA PRO A 551 -0.34 9.07 15.68
C PRO A 551 -1.50 8.14 16.07
N ARG A 552 -2.09 7.49 15.08
CA ARG A 552 -2.97 6.34 15.32
C ARG A 552 -2.15 5.19 15.91
N PRO A 553 -2.62 4.53 16.98
CA PRO A 553 -1.84 3.49 17.64
C PRO A 553 -1.71 2.22 16.80
N TRP A 554 -0.64 1.49 17.08
CA TRP A 554 -0.49 0.07 16.76
C TRP A 554 -1.47 -0.75 17.60
N LEU A 555 -2.15 -1.67 16.93
CA LEU A 555 -3.15 -2.55 17.49
C LEU A 555 -2.60 -3.97 17.67
N ASP A 556 -3.47 -4.88 18.06
CA ASP A 556 -3.16 -6.30 18.14
C ASP A 556 -2.55 -6.84 16.85
N SER A 557 -1.60 -7.78 16.99
CA SER A 557 -0.84 -8.36 15.88
C SER A 557 -0.05 -7.35 15.02
N GLY A 558 0.18 -6.13 15.51
CA GLY A 558 0.97 -5.12 14.82
C GLY A 558 0.25 -4.49 13.64
N GLU A 559 -1.08 -4.42 13.72
CA GLU A 559 -1.94 -3.84 12.69
C GLU A 559 -2.27 -2.37 12.99
N GLY A 560 -2.78 -1.65 12.00
CA GLY A 560 -2.99 -0.21 12.10
C GLY A 560 -1.71 0.56 11.75
N GLY A 561 -1.19 1.33 12.72
CA GLY A 561 0.02 2.13 12.55
C GLY A 561 -0.27 3.61 12.33
N PRO A 562 0.78 4.45 12.19
CA PRO A 562 0.76 5.87 12.56
C PRO A 562 0.01 6.79 11.59
N TYR A 563 -0.50 6.26 10.48
CA TYR A 563 -1.26 7.00 9.48
C TYR A 563 -2.76 6.79 9.71
N TYR A 564 -3.56 7.82 9.43
CA TYR A 564 -5.01 7.74 9.54
C TYR A 564 -5.66 7.28 8.23
N GLY A 565 -5.03 7.58 7.09
CA GLY A 565 -5.50 7.20 5.75
C GLY A 565 -5.02 5.84 5.23
N SER A 566 -4.05 5.20 5.89
CA SER A 566 -3.47 3.94 5.43
C SER A 566 -2.98 3.06 6.59
N SER A 567 -2.90 1.76 6.36
CA SER A 567 -2.27 0.81 7.29
C SER A 567 -0.80 0.67 6.95
N PHE A 568 0.03 0.48 7.98
CA PHE A 568 1.47 0.27 7.81
C PHE A 568 1.88 -1.06 8.44
N ASN A 569 2.99 -1.61 7.97
CA ASN A 569 3.59 -2.80 8.56
C ASN A 569 4.45 -2.41 9.77
N VAL A 570 4.24 -3.06 10.92
CA VAL A 570 5.01 -2.76 12.14
C VAL A 570 6.49 -3.15 12.01
N LEU A 571 6.77 -4.29 11.37
CA LEU A 571 8.14 -4.72 11.06
C LEU A 571 8.54 -4.20 9.67
N ARG A 572 9.71 -3.58 9.59
CA ARG A 572 10.26 -3.15 8.30
C ARG A 572 10.81 -4.37 7.56
N PRO A 573 10.62 -4.47 6.23
CA PRO A 573 11.26 -5.53 5.43
C PRO A 573 12.77 -5.46 5.61
N HIS A 574 13.41 -6.60 5.82
CA HIS A 574 14.87 -6.68 5.90
C HIS A 574 15.44 -6.81 4.47
N PRO A 575 16.47 -6.03 4.09
CA PRO A 575 17.08 -6.10 2.76
C PRO A 575 17.50 -7.52 2.36
N ASP A 576 18.19 -8.22 3.28
CA ASP A 576 18.69 -9.59 3.08
C ASP A 576 17.58 -10.65 2.94
N TYR A 577 16.35 -10.32 3.34
CA TYR A 577 15.20 -11.23 3.32
C TYR A 577 14.03 -10.65 2.52
N SER A 578 14.33 -10.04 1.36
CA SER A 578 13.35 -9.41 0.46
C SER A 578 12.19 -10.33 0.02
N MET A 579 12.42 -11.65 -0.01
CA MET A 579 11.39 -12.64 -0.35
C MET A 579 10.52 -13.07 0.84
N ILE A 580 10.86 -12.69 2.06
CA ILE A 580 10.15 -13.11 3.27
C ILE A 580 9.28 -11.95 3.76
N ASN A 581 7.97 -12.23 3.88
CA ASN A 581 7.07 -11.29 4.56
C ASN A 581 7.24 -11.43 6.08
N VAL A 582 8.14 -10.64 6.66
CA VAL A 582 8.50 -10.67 8.08
C VAL A 582 7.29 -10.42 8.99
N ASN A 583 6.35 -9.55 8.59
CA ASN A 583 5.14 -9.28 9.39
C ASN A 583 4.19 -10.47 9.42
N TYR A 584 4.03 -11.17 8.30
CA TYR A 584 3.26 -12.39 8.26
C TYR A 584 3.91 -13.48 9.14
N GLU A 585 5.22 -13.63 9.01
CA GLU A 585 6.03 -14.56 9.80
C GLU A 585 5.97 -14.29 11.31
N MET A 586 5.88 -13.01 11.71
CA MET A 586 5.59 -12.63 13.10
C MET A 586 4.18 -13.09 13.51
N LYS A 587 3.14 -12.73 12.74
CA LYS A 587 1.74 -13.07 13.06
C LYS A 587 1.52 -14.58 13.20
N LYS A 588 2.12 -15.37 12.32
CA LYS A 588 2.06 -16.84 12.33
C LYS A 588 2.67 -17.46 13.60
N ARG A 589 3.67 -16.81 14.19
CA ARG A 589 4.36 -17.30 15.40
C ARG A 589 3.71 -16.85 16.71
N LEU A 590 2.79 -15.89 16.67
CA LEU A 590 2.01 -15.48 17.85
C LEU A 590 1.00 -16.57 18.22
N LYS A 591 0.99 -16.99 19.49
CA LYS A 591 0.01 -17.95 20.03
C LYS A 591 -1.37 -17.32 20.20
N SER A 592 -1.39 -16.02 20.45
CA SER A 592 -2.59 -15.19 20.67
C SER A 592 -2.33 -13.80 20.12
N ARG A 593 -3.38 -13.14 19.61
CA ARG A 593 -3.31 -11.74 19.17
C ARG A 593 -2.91 -10.79 20.30
N LYS A 594 -3.19 -11.17 21.55
CA LYS A 594 -2.91 -10.41 22.77
C LYS A 594 -1.45 -10.51 23.23
N GLN A 595 -0.74 -11.57 22.82
CA GLN A 595 0.58 -11.93 23.35
C GLN A 595 1.60 -10.79 23.23
N ALA A 596 1.53 -10.02 22.14
CA ALA A 596 2.47 -8.94 21.85
C ALA A 596 1.93 -7.53 22.19
N ARG A 597 0.76 -7.41 22.86
CA ARG A 597 0.18 -6.11 23.27
C ARG A 597 1.17 -5.20 24.02
N PRO A 598 1.97 -5.69 24.99
CA PRO A 598 2.94 -4.83 25.67
C PRO A 598 3.99 -4.21 24.74
N VAL A 599 4.39 -4.93 23.69
CA VAL A 599 5.35 -4.43 22.70
C VAL A 599 4.72 -3.32 21.85
N PHE A 600 3.46 -3.51 21.44
CA PHE A 600 2.74 -2.50 20.66
C PHE A 600 2.40 -1.27 21.49
N ASP A 601 2.04 -1.44 22.76
CA ASP A 601 1.77 -0.32 23.66
C ASP A 601 3.05 0.48 23.96
N ALA A 602 4.20 -0.19 24.14
CA ALA A 602 5.49 0.50 24.23
C ALA A 602 5.82 1.30 22.94
N LEU A 603 5.52 0.76 21.75
CA LEU A 603 5.69 1.50 20.49
C LEU A 603 4.72 2.69 20.39
N ASN A 604 3.51 2.56 20.93
CA ASN A 604 2.54 3.64 20.99
C ASN A 604 3.04 4.76 21.90
N ASP A 605 3.55 4.44 23.08
CA ASP A 605 4.11 5.41 24.03
C ASP A 605 5.28 6.21 23.42
N LEU A 606 6.15 5.53 22.66
CA LEU A 606 7.21 6.19 21.89
C LEU A 606 6.64 7.08 20.77
N GLY A 607 5.62 6.61 20.07
CA GLY A 607 5.02 7.32 18.94
C GLY A 607 4.23 8.57 19.34
N ILE A 608 3.59 8.56 20.50
CA ILE A 608 2.81 9.69 21.03
C ILE A 608 3.68 10.71 21.78
N THR A 609 4.98 10.47 21.94
CA THR A 609 5.85 11.46 22.59
C THR A 609 5.99 12.69 21.69
N PRO A 610 5.55 13.89 22.12
CA PRO A 610 5.62 15.05 21.26
C PRO A 610 7.04 15.63 21.20
N TRP A 611 7.43 16.08 20.00
CA TRP A 611 8.75 16.66 19.73
C TRP A 611 8.62 18.12 19.31
N LYS A 612 9.59 18.93 19.75
CA LYS A 612 9.83 20.28 19.22
C LYS A 612 11.30 20.43 18.88
N ILE A 613 11.58 21.25 17.87
CA ILE A 613 12.95 21.59 17.49
C ILE A 613 13.54 22.51 18.56
N ASN A 614 14.78 22.26 18.99
CA ASN A 614 15.53 23.18 19.83
C ASN A 614 16.12 24.28 18.92
N GLU A 615 15.43 25.40 18.83
CA GLU A 615 15.78 26.52 17.93
C GLU A 615 17.20 27.06 18.18
N PRO A 616 17.63 27.35 19.43
CA PRO A 616 19.01 27.79 19.68
C PRO A 616 20.09 26.81 19.20
N VAL A 617 19.86 25.51 19.37
CA VAL A 617 20.81 24.48 18.89
C VAL A 617 20.80 24.40 17.37
N LEU A 618 19.62 24.51 16.75
CA LEU A 618 19.50 24.56 15.28
C LEU A 618 20.25 25.76 14.70
N ASP A 619 20.11 26.95 15.30
CA ASP A 619 20.81 28.16 14.86
C ASP A 619 22.34 28.01 14.89
N VAL A 620 22.86 27.37 15.93
CA VAL A 620 24.30 27.04 16.02
C VAL A 620 24.66 25.99 14.98
N ALA A 621 23.87 24.93 14.83
CA ALA A 621 24.12 23.87 13.85
C ALA A 621 24.16 24.42 12.42
N LEU A 622 23.27 25.36 12.07
CA LEU A 622 23.27 26.03 10.77
C LEU A 622 24.57 26.82 10.53
N LYS A 623 25.03 27.57 11.53
CA LYS A 623 26.32 28.30 11.45
C LYS A 623 27.51 27.35 11.30
N VAL A 624 27.53 26.23 12.05
CA VAL A 624 28.62 25.26 11.92
C VAL A 624 28.57 24.52 10.58
N PHE A 625 27.37 24.29 10.03
CA PHE A 625 27.23 23.72 8.70
C PHE A 625 27.78 24.65 7.61
N GLU A 626 27.68 25.97 7.78
CA GLU A 626 28.33 26.95 6.90
C GLU A 626 29.86 26.87 6.98
N MET A 627 30.43 26.65 8.17
CA MET A 627 31.87 26.46 8.38
C MET A 627 32.41 25.22 7.66
N ALA A 628 31.58 24.18 7.46
CA ALA A 628 31.95 22.95 6.73
C ALA A 628 32.43 23.20 5.29
N GLN A 629 32.13 24.38 4.74
CA GLN A 629 32.55 24.79 3.40
C GLN A 629 33.95 25.41 3.36
N THR A 630 34.50 25.84 4.50
CA THR A 630 35.79 26.53 4.58
C THR A 630 36.88 25.68 5.24
N ASN A 631 38.13 25.87 4.80
CA ASN A 631 39.29 25.12 5.32
C ASN A 631 39.72 25.54 6.75
N ALA A 632 39.24 26.67 7.25
CA ALA A 632 39.70 27.25 8.51
C ALA A 632 39.35 26.37 9.73
N ASP A 633 38.20 25.67 9.67
CA ASP A 633 37.58 25.04 10.86
C ASP A 633 37.62 23.51 10.83
N GLU A 634 38.46 22.89 9.99
CA GLU A 634 38.44 21.43 9.78
C GLU A 634 38.65 20.63 11.07
N LYS A 635 39.61 21.02 11.91
CA LYS A 635 39.86 20.39 13.23
C LYS A 635 38.70 20.58 14.20
N PHE A 636 37.92 21.65 14.04
CA PHE A 636 36.74 21.91 14.88
C PHE A 636 35.55 21.07 14.41
N LEU A 637 35.34 20.98 13.09
CA LEU A 637 34.29 20.17 12.47
C LEU A 637 34.48 18.68 12.71
N GLU A 638 35.73 18.19 12.65
CA GLU A 638 36.08 16.80 12.97
C GLU A 638 35.69 16.44 14.40
N LYS A 639 35.99 17.31 15.38
CA LYS A 639 35.58 17.11 16.78
C LYS A 639 34.06 17.08 16.96
N LEU A 640 33.33 17.83 16.15
CA LEU A 640 31.87 17.85 16.17
C LEU A 640 31.24 16.75 15.30
N SER A 641 32.05 15.92 14.63
CA SER A 641 31.58 14.89 13.69
C SER A 641 30.67 15.45 12.58
N ILE A 642 30.93 16.70 12.16
CA ILE A 642 30.18 17.34 11.06
C ILE A 642 30.94 17.07 9.75
N PRO A 643 30.29 16.47 8.74
CA PRO A 643 30.95 16.12 7.49
C PRO A 643 31.39 17.38 6.74
N ILE A 644 32.60 17.32 6.16
CA ILE A 644 33.10 18.35 5.25
C ILE A 644 32.28 18.35 3.95
N HIS A 645 32.21 19.51 3.30
CA HIS A 645 31.49 19.65 2.03
C HIS A 645 32.10 18.76 0.92
N PRO A 646 31.31 18.11 0.04
CA PRO A 646 31.82 17.22 -1.01
C PRO A 646 32.85 17.85 -1.95
N SER A 647 32.76 19.16 -2.21
CA SER A 647 33.75 19.89 -3.03
C SER A 647 35.16 19.91 -2.42
N ARG A 648 35.30 19.54 -1.14
CA ARG A 648 36.58 19.47 -0.42
C ARG A 648 37.11 18.04 -0.34
N VAL A 649 36.30 17.04 -0.70
CA VAL A 649 36.72 15.65 -0.69
C VAL A 649 37.56 15.41 -1.95
N PRO A 650 38.85 15.06 -1.82
CA PRO A 650 39.65 14.71 -2.99
C PRO A 650 39.08 13.42 -3.60
N ILE A 651 38.59 13.51 -4.83
CA ILE A 651 38.17 12.34 -5.59
C ILE A 651 39.45 11.71 -6.15
N PRO A 652 39.78 10.45 -5.81
CA PRO A 652 40.93 9.79 -6.39
C PRO A 652 40.72 9.61 -7.90
N ASP A 653 41.68 10.07 -8.71
CA ASP A 653 41.75 9.73 -10.13
C ASP A 653 42.14 8.25 -10.25
N TYR A 654 41.18 7.39 -10.56
CA TYR A 654 41.41 5.98 -10.91
C TYR A 654 41.18 5.73 -12.39
#